data_AF-A0AAU1XB37-F1
#
_entry.id   AF-A0AAU1XB37-F1
#
_cell.length_a   1.000
_cell.length_b   1.000
_cell.length_c   1.000
_cell.angle_alpha   90.00
_cell.angle_beta   90.00
_cell.angle_gamma   90.00
#
_symmetry.space_group_name_H-M   'P 1'
#
loop_
_entity.id
_entity.type
_entity.pdbx_description
1 polymer ?
#
loop_
_entity_poly.entity_id
_entity_poly.type
_entity_poly.pdbx_seq_one_letter_code
_entity_poly.pdbx_strand_id
1 'polypeptide(L)'
;MPVTRRRFAALLTVLTAGATGVLSVATGQQTSAEATQEKGPTAVLPASVTAGSVVQVVAHPDDDLFFMNPDLSRSLLAGTQVTTAYLTSGESDGRNEAGGGQAKDPEQPADRTHYAEARQNGIRSAYAQMATGDRTSAWKRTVIPTDGGGRAELDVLIAKPQVNLVWLMLREARSTGGDNPESLRGLWDGRITALEAQLTSGTPVKQPFSYTKDQLVQSIAGVLDRYRPTTIRMQDPTPNRYGDNGRYTDHQDHMYGARFAQAATAAYAAQVQRRPHFSVQSYLGYHNSTLPHSLDPQTAETKTGYLRTYAWQDHQDHCGSPSGCGDRKVAGNPTGRNWAQSLRYTRADSTSWLTQGTPGRLWAFAALDGQMAYWTRGPGGDWAGPVLLPGTGIDPGAATARLPDGRIAVLATRTGFGSVPADYRRDVVYAVQSAPDGPFGPWQSLGTPERSDQEGTSAISAPAAAVDAQGLLTVYVRDSRRTLRATAQLPDGDFSPWQRLGGDDLQGDPVTAVDTAGRRHVYATTTKSVLAWTQPAPGSALAGPSPTGLPATTVPLSAAPDGAGVRLYFRRPDSGVVRTALVTAGPTARPQVSSVTEAGGRAGYGAVGAAGRLVAGRGENGTISTTGLGGPPAWVESRMLFAGAPSATLEPTGTTTTAVLGLDAELHTTTTPTTPTTPTWHRAVR
;
A
#
# COMPACT_ATOMS: atom_id res chain seq x y z
N MET A 1 -36.35 -41.75 45.68
CA MET A 1 -37.03 -40.93 44.64
C MET A 1 -35.99 -40.52 43.60
N PRO A 2 -36.02 -41.13 42.41
CA PRO A 2 -34.98 -40.97 41.39
C PRO A 2 -35.45 -40.03 40.26
N VAL A 3 -34.56 -39.51 39.42
CA VAL A 3 -34.58 -39.75 37.95
C VAL A 3 -33.19 -39.46 37.37
N THR A 4 -32.52 -40.54 37.00
CA THR A 4 -31.35 -40.65 36.11
C THR A 4 -31.79 -40.56 34.64
N ARG A 5 -31.06 -39.82 33.79
CA ARG A 5 -31.27 -39.82 32.33
C ARG A 5 -30.38 -40.84 31.62
N ARG A 6 -31.05 -41.67 30.81
CA ARG A 6 -30.57 -42.83 30.05
C ARG A 6 -29.83 -42.44 28.77
N ARG A 7 -28.88 -43.30 28.38
CA ARG A 7 -28.37 -43.46 27.00
C ARG A 7 -29.41 -44.20 26.16
N PHE A 8 -29.56 -43.82 24.89
CA PHE A 8 -30.07 -44.70 23.84
C PHE A 8 -29.38 -44.37 22.51
N ALA A 9 -28.86 -45.42 21.89
CA ALA A 9 -28.54 -45.49 20.47
C ALA A 9 -29.62 -46.36 19.81
N ALA A 10 -30.08 -46.01 18.60
CA ALA A 10 -30.67 -46.94 17.64
C ALA A 10 -30.77 -46.29 16.24
N LEU A 11 -30.38 -47.09 15.24
CA LEU A 11 -30.50 -46.89 13.80
C LEU A 11 -31.95 -46.69 13.32
N LEU A 12 -32.13 -46.01 12.18
CA LEU A 12 -33.13 -46.41 11.18
C LEU A 12 -32.75 -45.97 9.75
N THR A 13 -33.15 -46.80 8.80
CA THR A 13 -32.83 -46.88 7.37
C THR A 13 -33.80 -46.09 6.45
N VAL A 14 -33.24 -45.48 5.39
CA VAL A 14 -33.68 -45.44 3.96
C VAL A 14 -34.98 -44.71 3.50
N LEU A 15 -34.73 -43.66 2.68
CA LEU A 15 -35.38 -43.09 1.47
C LEU A 15 -36.90 -42.78 1.37
N THR A 16 -37.20 -41.53 0.98
CA THR A 16 -37.94 -41.16 -0.25
C THR A 16 -37.83 -39.65 -0.55
N ALA A 17 -37.87 -39.31 -1.84
CA ALA A 17 -37.57 -38.00 -2.44
C ALA A 17 -38.72 -36.97 -2.37
N GLY A 18 -38.38 -35.67 -2.38
CA GLY A 18 -39.33 -34.56 -2.55
C GLY A 18 -38.62 -33.20 -2.49
N ALA A 19 -39.01 -32.29 -3.38
CA ALA A 19 -38.23 -31.12 -3.81
C ALA A 19 -38.31 -29.87 -2.90
N THR A 20 -37.45 -28.90 -3.25
CA THR A 20 -37.47 -27.43 -2.99
C THR A 20 -36.84 -26.85 -1.71
N GLY A 21 -35.80 -26.04 -1.94
CA GLY A 21 -35.54 -24.77 -1.24
C GLY A 21 -34.60 -24.78 -0.04
N VAL A 22 -33.81 -23.71 0.07
CA VAL A 22 -33.12 -23.16 1.27
C VAL A 22 -31.57 -23.28 1.29
N LEU A 23 -30.95 -22.08 1.28
CA LEU A 23 -29.64 -21.65 1.78
C LEU A 23 -28.47 -22.65 1.79
N SER A 24 -27.55 -22.48 0.84
CA SER A 24 -26.18 -22.96 0.97
C SER A 24 -25.33 -21.97 1.78
N VAL A 25 -25.20 -22.27 3.08
CA VAL A 25 -24.06 -21.81 3.88
C VAL A 25 -22.85 -22.60 3.38
N ALA A 26 -21.93 -21.93 2.70
CA ALA A 26 -20.72 -22.54 2.16
C ALA A 26 -19.74 -22.88 3.29
N THR A 27 -19.79 -24.12 3.79
CA THR A 27 -18.67 -24.72 4.51
C THR A 27 -17.66 -25.22 3.49
N GLY A 28 -16.46 -24.64 3.51
CA GLY A 28 -15.36 -25.02 2.64
C GLY A 28 -14.98 -26.49 2.82
N GLN A 29 -15.13 -27.28 1.76
CA GLN A 29 -14.42 -28.54 1.62
C GLN A 29 -13.16 -28.26 0.79
N GLN A 30 -12.03 -28.30 1.49
CA GLN A 30 -10.72 -28.51 0.88
C GLN A 30 -10.78 -29.83 0.10
N THR A 31 -10.58 -29.78 -1.21
CA THR A 31 -10.33 -31.00 -1.99
C THR A 31 -8.94 -31.50 -1.64
N SER A 32 -8.89 -32.63 -0.95
CA SER A 32 -7.70 -33.40 -0.62
C SER A 32 -7.00 -33.89 -1.90
N ALA A 33 -6.15 -33.04 -2.49
CA ALA A 33 -5.27 -33.42 -3.59
C ALA A 33 -4.04 -32.49 -3.64
N GLU A 34 -3.37 -32.26 -2.50
CA GLU A 34 -2.11 -31.50 -2.45
C GLU A 34 -1.31 -31.76 -1.16
N ALA A 35 -1.43 -32.96 -0.59
CA ALA A 35 -0.74 -33.34 0.64
C ALA A 35 0.45 -34.28 0.36
N THR A 36 1.41 -33.82 -0.44
CA THR A 36 2.80 -34.33 -0.48
C THR A 36 3.67 -33.34 -1.27
N GLN A 37 3.94 -32.18 -0.68
CA GLN A 37 5.13 -31.40 -1.04
C GLN A 37 6.11 -31.52 0.12
N GLU A 38 7.19 -32.27 -0.10
CA GLU A 38 8.35 -32.27 0.78
C GLU A 38 8.81 -30.83 1.03
N LYS A 39 9.18 -30.51 2.27
CA LYS A 39 9.80 -29.24 2.65
C LYS A 39 11.17 -29.11 1.94
N GLY A 40 11.16 -28.62 0.70
CA GLY A 40 12.35 -28.15 0.03
C GLY A 40 12.93 -26.90 0.73
N PRO A 41 14.23 -26.62 0.58
CA PRO A 41 14.82 -25.37 1.07
C PRO A 41 14.07 -24.18 0.44
N THR A 42 13.85 -23.13 1.25
CA THR A 42 13.21 -21.89 0.83
C THR A 42 13.76 -21.45 -0.52
N ALA A 43 12.91 -21.42 -1.56
CA ALA A 43 13.36 -21.11 -2.91
C ALA A 43 14.03 -19.72 -2.94
N VAL A 44 15.33 -19.70 -3.25
CA VAL A 44 16.04 -18.44 -3.51
C VAL A 44 15.42 -17.82 -4.75
N LEU A 45 14.86 -16.62 -4.63
CA LEU A 45 14.38 -15.88 -5.80
C LEU A 45 15.58 -15.43 -6.65
N PRO A 46 15.45 -15.40 -7.99
CA PRO A 46 16.44 -14.72 -8.82
C PRO A 46 16.65 -13.28 -8.34
N ALA A 47 17.90 -12.80 -8.38
CA ALA A 47 18.20 -11.42 -8.06
C ALA A 47 17.38 -10.46 -8.93
N SER A 48 17.01 -9.31 -8.34
CA SER A 48 16.31 -8.29 -9.13
C SER A 48 17.21 -7.77 -10.25
N VAL A 49 16.61 -7.50 -11.41
CA VAL A 49 17.32 -6.94 -12.57
C VAL A 49 17.58 -5.43 -12.44
N THR A 50 17.08 -4.80 -11.37
CA THR A 50 17.26 -3.37 -11.04
C THR A 50 18.03 -3.19 -9.74
N ALA A 51 18.88 -2.17 -9.66
CA ALA A 51 19.74 -1.90 -8.50
C ALA A 51 19.10 -0.86 -7.55
N GLY A 52 18.03 -1.25 -6.84
CA GLY A 52 17.36 -0.39 -5.85
C GLY A 52 17.91 -0.51 -4.42
N SER A 53 17.71 0.55 -3.63
CA SER A 53 17.93 0.59 -2.18
C SER A 53 16.65 1.03 -1.47
N VAL A 54 16.21 0.23 -0.48
CA VAL A 54 14.98 0.45 0.27
C VAL A 54 15.31 0.84 1.71
N VAL A 55 14.76 1.96 2.17
CA VAL A 55 14.68 2.27 3.61
C VAL A 55 13.22 2.21 4.06
N GLN A 56 12.95 1.47 5.12
CA GLN A 56 11.63 1.39 5.75
C GLN A 56 11.67 2.14 7.08
N VAL A 57 10.69 2.99 7.35
CA VAL A 57 10.54 3.69 8.64
C VAL A 57 9.22 3.25 9.26
N VAL A 58 9.29 2.59 10.40
CA VAL A 58 8.12 2.01 11.10
C VAL A 58 8.14 2.33 12.59
N ALA A 59 6.96 2.37 13.20
CA ALA A 59 6.80 2.74 14.60
C ALA A 59 7.33 1.67 15.56
N HIS A 60 6.93 0.40 15.38
CA HIS A 60 7.24 -0.68 16.33
C HIS A 60 7.91 -1.89 15.65
N PRO A 61 8.64 -2.72 16.44
CA PRO A 61 9.18 -3.99 15.96
C PRO A 61 8.06 -5.01 15.67
N ASP A 62 7.60 -5.12 14.41
CA ASP A 62 6.64 -6.11 13.86
C ASP A 62 5.77 -5.49 12.76
N ASP A 63 5.65 -4.16 12.77
CA ASP A 63 4.82 -3.40 11.84
C ASP A 63 5.15 -3.69 10.37
N ASP A 64 6.43 -3.84 10.04
CA ASP A 64 6.88 -4.22 8.72
C ASP A 64 6.58 -5.69 8.38
N LEU A 65 6.63 -6.58 9.39
CA LEU A 65 6.19 -7.97 9.23
C LEU A 65 4.69 -8.07 8.96
N PHE A 66 3.86 -7.25 9.62
CA PHE A 66 2.40 -7.26 9.46
C PHE A 66 1.91 -6.45 8.26
N PHE A 67 2.50 -5.30 7.94
CA PHE A 67 1.89 -4.34 7.01
C PHE A 67 2.70 -4.14 5.72
N MET A 68 4.01 -4.46 5.72
CA MET A 68 4.87 -4.31 4.53
C MET A 68 5.20 -5.65 3.85
N ASN A 69 4.99 -6.80 4.50
CA ASN A 69 5.09 -8.10 3.82
C ASN A 69 3.86 -8.39 2.95
N PRO A 70 4.04 -8.95 1.72
CA PRO A 70 5.29 -9.56 1.23
C PRO A 70 6.32 -8.63 0.55
N ASP A 71 6.10 -7.32 0.35
CA ASP A 71 7.11 -6.47 -0.31
C ASP A 71 8.49 -6.53 0.38
N LEU A 72 8.51 -6.60 1.72
CA LEU A 72 9.73 -6.79 2.51
C LEU A 72 10.45 -8.11 2.17
N SER A 73 9.81 -9.27 2.36
CA SER A 73 10.44 -10.56 2.11
C SER A 73 10.87 -10.73 0.65
N ARG A 74 10.09 -10.22 -0.32
CA ARG A 74 10.48 -10.24 -1.74
C ARG A 74 11.71 -9.37 -2.02
N SER A 75 11.84 -8.22 -1.37
CA SER A 75 13.04 -7.37 -1.50
C SER A 75 14.29 -8.06 -0.97
N LEU A 76 14.19 -8.71 0.20
CA LEU A 76 15.28 -9.46 0.81
C LEU A 76 15.72 -10.66 -0.05
N LEU A 77 14.76 -11.46 -0.51
CA LEU A 77 15.02 -12.64 -1.36
C LEU A 77 15.60 -12.27 -2.73
N ALA A 78 15.18 -11.14 -3.29
CA ALA A 78 15.73 -10.62 -4.56
C ALA A 78 17.09 -9.92 -4.40
N GLY A 79 17.64 -9.87 -3.18
CA GLY A 79 18.95 -9.27 -2.90
C GLY A 79 18.98 -7.74 -2.89
N THR A 80 17.82 -7.07 -2.84
CA THR A 80 17.74 -5.61 -2.72
C THR A 80 18.34 -5.16 -1.40
N GLN A 81 19.03 -4.02 -1.37
CA GLN A 81 19.49 -3.44 -0.11
C GLN A 81 18.28 -2.97 0.70
N VAL A 82 18.16 -3.44 1.94
CA VAL A 82 17.03 -3.11 2.82
C VAL A 82 17.56 -2.65 4.17
N THR A 83 17.13 -1.47 4.59
CA THR A 83 17.32 -0.97 5.96
C THR A 83 15.97 -0.68 6.59
N THR A 84 15.72 -1.18 7.79
CA THR A 84 14.50 -0.84 8.54
C THR A 84 14.85 -0.06 9.79
N ALA A 85 14.32 1.16 9.88
CA ALA A 85 14.42 2.03 11.03
C ALA A 85 13.16 1.92 11.88
N TYR A 86 13.32 1.45 13.12
CA TYR A 86 12.26 1.38 14.12
C TYR A 86 12.33 2.61 15.02
N LEU A 87 11.23 3.37 15.08
CA LEU A 87 11.17 4.62 15.83
C LEU A 87 11.11 4.36 17.34
N THR A 88 10.23 3.46 17.77
CA THR A 88 10.01 3.15 19.19
C THR A 88 10.56 1.76 19.55
N SER A 89 10.76 1.54 20.84
CA SER A 89 11.15 0.22 21.38
C SER A 89 10.00 -0.79 21.45
N GLY A 90 8.76 -0.34 21.20
CA GLY A 90 7.58 -1.20 21.23
C GLY A 90 7.35 -1.85 22.60
N GLU A 91 7.65 -1.15 23.70
CA GLU A 91 7.68 -1.77 25.01
C GLU A 91 6.30 -1.98 25.64
N SER A 92 5.23 -1.42 25.07
CA SER A 92 3.83 -1.64 25.49
C SER A 92 3.63 -1.62 27.02
N ASP A 93 2.93 -2.61 27.57
CA ASP A 93 2.77 -2.84 29.02
C ASP A 93 4.00 -3.48 29.70
N GLY A 94 5.02 -3.91 28.93
CA GLY A 94 6.24 -4.55 29.43
C GLY A 94 6.16 -6.05 29.73
N ARG A 95 5.09 -6.77 29.41
CA ARG A 95 4.96 -8.20 29.72
C ARG A 95 5.22 -9.08 28.50
N ASN A 96 6.26 -9.91 28.56
CA ASN A 96 6.55 -10.87 27.48
C ASN A 96 5.83 -12.21 27.69
N GLU A 97 4.51 -12.22 27.47
CA GLU A 97 3.68 -13.42 27.69
C GLU A 97 2.65 -13.62 26.57
N ALA A 98 2.37 -14.88 26.24
CA ALA A 98 1.33 -15.26 25.30
C ALA A 98 -0.03 -15.33 26.00
N GLY A 99 -0.99 -14.55 25.49
CA GLY A 99 -2.39 -14.57 25.92
C GLY A 99 -3.33 -14.81 24.74
N GLY A 100 -3.57 -16.07 24.36
CA GLY A 100 -4.58 -16.39 23.34
C GLY A 100 -4.32 -17.69 22.58
N GLY A 101 -5.38 -18.26 21.99
CA GLY A 101 -5.28 -19.52 21.25
C GLY A 101 -4.80 -20.68 22.14
N GLN A 102 -3.87 -21.49 21.61
CA GLN A 102 -3.25 -22.61 22.33
C GLN A 102 -1.99 -22.20 23.12
N ALA A 103 -1.45 -21.00 22.91
CA ALA A 103 -0.28 -20.50 23.64
C ALA A 103 -0.75 -19.71 24.87
N LYS A 104 -0.39 -20.19 26.06
CA LYS A 104 -0.71 -19.55 27.33
C LYS A 104 0.52 -19.59 28.21
N ASP A 105 1.10 -18.43 28.43
CA ASP A 105 2.20 -18.27 29.37
C ASP A 105 1.63 -17.84 30.74
N PRO A 106 2.31 -18.17 31.85
CA PRO A 106 1.98 -17.61 33.14
C PRO A 106 2.23 -16.09 33.14
N GLU A 107 1.42 -15.35 33.90
CA GLU A 107 1.59 -13.90 34.05
C GLU A 107 3.02 -13.56 34.48
N GLN A 108 3.66 -12.66 33.74
CA GLN A 108 5.01 -12.17 33.96
C GLN A 108 4.96 -10.75 34.54
N PRO A 109 5.90 -10.37 35.42
CA PRO A 109 6.02 -8.99 35.84
C PRO A 109 6.28 -8.07 34.64
N ALA A 110 5.77 -6.84 34.71
CA ALA A 110 6.02 -5.84 33.68
C ALA A 110 7.50 -5.39 33.72
N ASP A 111 8.24 -5.68 32.66
CA ASP A 111 9.60 -5.22 32.41
C ASP A 111 9.74 -4.77 30.95
N ARG A 112 9.60 -3.45 30.75
CA ARG A 112 9.68 -2.81 29.43
C ARG A 112 11.05 -2.97 28.76
N THR A 113 12.11 -3.01 29.55
CA THR A 113 13.48 -3.07 29.07
C THR A 113 13.79 -4.46 28.51
N HIS A 114 13.35 -5.52 29.20
CA HIS A 114 13.49 -6.90 28.72
C HIS A 114 12.47 -7.23 27.63
N TYR A 115 11.21 -6.79 27.74
CA TYR A 115 10.23 -7.04 26.69
C TYR A 115 10.66 -6.43 25.34
N ALA A 116 11.15 -5.19 25.34
CA ALA A 116 11.67 -4.57 24.11
C ALA A 116 12.88 -5.33 23.53
N GLU A 117 13.81 -5.81 24.36
CA GLU A 117 14.94 -6.65 23.88
C GLU A 117 14.43 -7.94 23.23
N ALA A 118 13.41 -8.58 23.81
CA ALA A 118 12.81 -9.79 23.27
C ALA A 118 12.21 -9.56 21.87
N ARG A 119 11.49 -8.44 21.70
CA ARG A 119 10.95 -8.03 20.38
C ARG A 119 12.07 -7.83 19.35
N GLN A 120 13.16 -7.14 19.73
CA GLN A 120 14.31 -6.97 18.84
C GLN A 120 14.98 -8.31 18.46
N ASN A 121 15.10 -9.25 19.40
CA ASN A 121 15.59 -10.61 19.13
C ASN A 121 14.68 -11.35 18.13
N GLY A 122 13.36 -11.19 18.28
CA GLY A 122 12.37 -11.74 17.34
C GLY A 122 12.54 -11.18 15.93
N ILE A 123 12.71 -9.85 15.79
CA ILE A 123 12.92 -9.22 14.48
C ILE A 123 14.21 -9.71 13.83
N ARG A 124 15.33 -9.73 14.57
CA ARG A 124 16.61 -10.26 14.06
C ARG A 124 16.44 -11.69 13.53
N SER A 125 15.68 -12.52 14.24
CA SER A 125 15.38 -13.91 13.84
C SER A 125 14.50 -14.00 12.60
N ALA A 126 13.44 -13.19 12.52
CA ALA A 126 12.53 -13.17 11.37
C ALA A 126 13.21 -12.63 10.10
N TYR A 127 14.01 -11.58 10.22
CA TYR A 127 14.81 -11.04 9.10
C TYR A 127 15.86 -12.03 8.61
N ALA A 128 16.59 -12.67 9.53
CA ALA A 128 17.53 -13.73 9.20
C ALA A 128 16.83 -14.86 8.42
N GLN A 129 15.68 -15.34 8.91
CA GLN A 129 14.88 -16.35 8.21
C GLN A 129 14.44 -15.89 6.81
N MET A 130 13.94 -14.66 6.67
CA MET A 130 13.53 -14.12 5.35
C MET A 130 14.70 -14.01 4.38
N ALA A 131 15.88 -13.58 4.84
CA ALA A 131 17.01 -13.25 3.99
C ALA A 131 17.94 -14.44 3.68
N THR A 132 18.04 -15.42 4.58
CA THR A 132 18.99 -16.56 4.47
C THR A 132 18.31 -17.92 4.53
N GLY A 133 17.04 -17.99 4.93
CA GLY A 133 16.36 -19.24 5.25
C GLY A 133 16.71 -19.79 6.64
N ASP A 134 17.63 -19.15 7.35
CA ASP A 134 18.11 -19.56 8.67
C ASP A 134 17.91 -18.44 9.69
N ARG A 135 16.98 -18.63 10.63
CA ARG A 135 16.68 -17.67 11.70
C ARG A 135 17.85 -17.40 12.65
N THR A 136 18.87 -18.25 12.67
CA THR A 136 20.02 -18.16 13.59
C THR A 136 21.21 -17.41 13.00
N SER A 137 21.09 -16.93 11.75
CA SER A 137 22.15 -16.16 11.11
C SER A 137 22.54 -14.94 11.94
N ALA A 138 23.85 -14.81 12.19
CA ALA A 138 24.38 -13.86 13.17
C ALA A 138 24.31 -12.39 12.72
N TRP A 139 24.17 -11.51 13.71
CA TRP A 139 24.12 -10.06 13.53
C TRP A 139 25.29 -9.38 14.21
N LYS A 140 25.88 -8.38 13.55
CA LYS A 140 26.83 -7.45 14.16
C LYS A 140 26.06 -6.25 14.71
N ARG A 141 25.99 -6.15 16.04
CA ARG A 141 25.31 -5.05 16.77
C ARG A 141 26.32 -3.96 17.13
N THR A 142 26.02 -2.70 16.81
CA THR A 142 26.89 -1.54 17.05
C THR A 142 26.08 -0.31 17.45
N VAL A 143 26.77 0.76 17.90
CA VAL A 143 26.15 2.06 18.16
C VAL A 143 26.55 3.04 17.06
N ILE A 144 25.58 3.79 16.54
CA ILE A 144 25.83 4.92 15.64
C ILE A 144 25.28 6.22 16.26
N PRO A 145 25.93 7.38 16.04
CA PRO A 145 25.32 8.68 16.35
C PRO A 145 24.15 8.95 15.39
N THR A 146 23.20 9.78 15.83
CA THR A 146 22.16 10.32 14.95
C THR A 146 22.40 11.82 14.72
N ASP A 147 21.94 12.32 13.58
CA ASP A 147 22.08 13.74 13.24
C ASP A 147 21.23 14.66 14.12
N GLY A 148 20.24 14.10 14.84
CA GLY A 148 19.51 14.79 15.91
C GLY A 148 20.25 14.89 17.24
N GLY A 149 21.49 14.38 17.34
CA GLY A 149 22.33 14.47 18.54
C GLY A 149 22.16 13.32 19.55
N GLY A 150 21.39 12.29 19.20
CA GLY A 150 21.18 11.09 20.02
C GLY A 150 22.02 9.91 19.52
N ARG A 151 21.53 8.69 19.80
CA ARG A 151 22.19 7.43 19.41
C ARG A 151 21.17 6.45 18.86
N ALA A 152 21.62 5.54 18.01
CA ALA A 152 20.85 4.38 17.57
C ALA A 152 21.70 3.12 17.69
N GLU A 153 21.04 1.99 17.93
CA GLU A 153 21.64 0.69 17.71
C GLU A 153 21.52 0.33 16.22
N LEU A 154 22.62 -0.15 15.63
CA LEU A 154 22.69 -0.64 14.26
C LEU A 154 23.04 -2.12 14.28
N ASP A 155 22.14 -2.93 13.72
CA ASP A 155 22.35 -4.35 13.51
C ASP A 155 22.57 -4.63 12.01
N VAL A 156 23.70 -5.25 11.68
CA VAL A 156 24.03 -5.66 10.31
C VAL A 156 24.03 -7.18 10.23
N LEU A 157 23.24 -7.76 9.33
CA LEU A 157 23.20 -9.22 9.14
C LEU A 157 24.50 -9.68 8.50
N ILE A 158 25.30 -10.49 9.21
CA ILE A 158 26.65 -10.84 8.77
C ILE A 158 26.63 -11.61 7.44
N ALA A 159 25.68 -12.53 7.28
CA ALA A 159 25.55 -13.33 6.07
C ALA A 159 25.04 -12.53 4.84
N LYS A 160 24.40 -11.38 5.08
CA LYS A 160 23.82 -10.48 4.05
C LYS A 160 23.97 -9.02 4.48
N PRO A 161 25.17 -8.41 4.41
CA PRO A 161 25.44 -7.08 4.96
C PRO A 161 24.61 -5.93 4.36
N GLN A 162 23.93 -6.18 3.23
CA GLN A 162 22.94 -5.27 2.66
C GLN A 162 21.62 -5.20 3.44
N VAL A 163 21.43 -6.04 4.46
CA VAL A 163 20.26 -6.07 5.35
C VAL A 163 20.63 -5.48 6.71
N ASN A 164 19.97 -4.37 7.06
CA ASN A 164 20.31 -3.57 8.23
C ASN A 164 19.05 -3.24 9.06
N LEU A 165 19.19 -3.20 10.39
CA LEU A 165 18.15 -2.72 11.31
C LEU A 165 18.71 -1.55 12.11
N VAL A 166 17.94 -0.46 12.22
CA VAL A 166 18.30 0.73 12.98
C VAL A 166 17.26 0.97 14.05
N TRP A 167 17.69 1.01 15.31
CA TRP A 167 16.80 1.19 16.46
C TRP A 167 16.99 2.58 17.06
N LEU A 168 15.99 3.46 16.89
CA LEU A 168 15.97 4.78 17.53
C LEU A 168 15.50 4.73 18.99
N MET A 169 14.84 3.63 19.38
CA MET A 169 14.49 3.27 20.75
C MET A 169 13.70 4.33 21.52
N LEU A 170 12.77 5.05 20.89
CA LEU A 170 11.89 5.98 21.60
C LEU A 170 10.82 5.25 22.41
N ARG A 171 10.27 5.92 23.44
CA ARG A 171 9.11 5.41 24.17
C ARG A 171 7.89 5.26 23.25
N GLU A 172 7.22 4.11 23.33
CA GLU A 172 5.90 3.89 22.74
C GLU A 172 4.83 4.71 23.50
N ALA A 173 3.73 5.04 22.83
CA ALA A 173 2.54 5.61 23.46
C ALA A 173 1.89 4.70 24.51
N ARG A 174 2.18 3.38 24.50
CA ARG A 174 1.62 2.36 25.41
C ARG A 174 0.10 2.22 25.34
N SER A 175 -0.50 2.76 24.28
CA SER A 175 -1.92 2.70 24.01
C SER A 175 -2.16 2.93 22.54
N THR A 176 -3.06 2.16 21.93
CA THR A 176 -3.39 2.29 20.51
C THR A 176 -3.95 3.67 20.16
N GLY A 177 -4.73 4.28 21.05
CA GLY A 177 -5.30 5.62 20.81
C GLY A 177 -5.69 6.38 22.07
N GLY A 178 -5.36 5.85 23.25
CA GLY A 178 -5.53 6.54 24.51
C GLY A 178 -4.58 7.73 24.63
N ASP A 179 -4.92 8.67 25.50
CA ASP A 179 -4.09 9.85 25.67
C ASP A 179 -2.86 9.56 26.53
N ASN A 180 -1.67 9.73 25.94
CA ASN A 180 -0.40 9.71 26.64
C ASN A 180 0.54 10.75 25.98
N PRO A 181 0.90 11.85 26.68
CA PRO A 181 1.77 12.88 26.12
C PRO A 181 3.22 12.40 25.91
N GLU A 182 3.68 11.39 26.65
CA GLU A 182 5.00 10.78 26.46
C GLU A 182 4.95 9.79 25.29
N SER A 183 4.82 10.32 24.07
CA SER A 183 4.64 9.56 22.83
C SER A 183 5.05 10.35 21.59
N LEU A 184 5.13 9.67 20.43
CA LEU A 184 5.31 10.36 19.14
C LEU A 184 4.20 11.36 18.86
N ARG A 185 2.95 11.04 19.27
CA ARG A 185 1.83 11.97 19.19
C ARG A 185 2.07 13.22 20.03
N GLY A 186 2.42 13.06 21.30
CA GLY A 186 2.67 14.21 22.18
C GLY A 186 3.80 15.09 21.70
N LEU A 187 4.88 14.50 21.17
CA LEU A 187 6.01 15.22 20.59
C LEU A 187 5.59 15.98 19.31
N TRP A 188 4.85 15.32 18.41
CA TRP A 188 4.35 15.95 17.19
C TRP A 188 3.42 17.13 17.48
N ASP A 189 2.54 16.93 18.47
CA ASP A 189 1.52 17.89 18.91
C ASP A 189 2.09 19.05 19.74
N GLY A 190 3.39 19.00 20.09
CA GLY A 190 4.05 20.00 20.94
C GLY A 190 3.62 19.96 22.41
N ARG A 191 3.04 18.84 22.87
CA ARG A 191 2.60 18.63 24.25
C ARG A 191 3.76 18.29 25.19
N ILE A 192 4.84 17.78 24.62
CA ILE A 192 6.14 17.61 25.26
C ILE A 192 7.21 18.24 24.37
N THR A 193 8.29 18.74 24.97
CA THR A 193 9.38 19.38 24.23
C THR A 193 10.38 18.36 23.67
N ALA A 194 10.54 17.23 24.35
CA ALA A 194 11.41 16.14 23.93
C ALA A 194 10.85 14.79 24.40
N LEU A 195 11.03 13.75 23.58
CA LEU A 195 10.66 12.38 23.89
C LEU A 195 11.90 11.57 24.25
N GLU A 196 11.90 10.93 25.41
CA GLU A 196 13.01 10.11 25.91
C GLU A 196 13.11 8.75 25.21
N ALA A 197 14.33 8.20 25.19
CA ALA A 197 14.58 6.83 24.80
C ALA A 197 14.12 5.81 25.87
N GLN A 198 13.60 4.67 25.40
CA GLN A 198 13.38 3.44 26.15
C GLN A 198 14.45 2.42 25.72
N LEU A 199 15.62 2.45 26.37
CA LEU A 199 16.69 1.49 26.09
C LEU A 199 16.25 0.06 26.44
N THR A 200 16.74 -0.92 25.68
CA THR A 200 16.54 -2.35 25.92
C THR A 200 17.65 -2.93 26.80
N SER A 201 17.42 -4.10 27.41
CA SER A 201 18.39 -4.71 28.35
C SER A 201 19.72 -5.08 27.67
N GLY A 202 19.68 -5.48 26.40
CA GLY A 202 20.83 -5.96 25.63
C GLY A 202 21.45 -4.94 24.69
N THR A 203 20.90 -3.73 24.56
CA THR A 203 21.41 -2.74 23.62
C THR A 203 22.87 -2.33 23.90
N PRO A 204 23.73 -2.14 22.87
CA PRO A 204 25.05 -1.57 23.07
C PRO A 204 25.00 -0.06 23.39
N VAL A 205 23.86 0.61 23.24
CA VAL A 205 23.68 2.01 23.65
C VAL A 205 23.56 2.10 25.17
N LYS A 206 24.50 2.79 25.82
CA LYS A 206 24.55 2.89 27.29
C LYS A 206 24.13 4.25 27.85
N GLN A 207 24.19 5.29 27.03
CA GLN A 207 23.88 6.66 27.44
C GLN A 207 22.40 6.95 27.10
N PRO A 208 21.59 7.45 28.06
CA PRO A 208 20.25 7.92 27.75
C PRO A 208 20.30 9.14 26.82
N PHE A 209 19.23 9.35 26.06
CA PHE A 209 19.05 10.49 25.16
C PHE A 209 17.55 10.77 24.99
N SER A 210 17.23 11.93 24.43
CA SER A 210 15.90 12.32 24.03
C SER A 210 15.95 13.12 22.73
N TYR A 211 14.83 13.24 22.04
CA TYR A 211 14.71 14.05 20.83
C TYR A 211 13.58 15.07 20.96
N THR A 212 13.87 16.31 20.62
CA THR A 212 12.82 17.26 20.19
C THR A 212 12.20 16.80 18.87
N LYS A 213 11.08 17.43 18.47
CA LYS A 213 10.45 17.18 17.17
C LYS A 213 11.45 17.32 16.02
N ASP A 214 12.20 18.42 15.98
CA ASP A 214 13.17 18.69 14.92
C ASP A 214 14.34 17.71 14.96
N GLN A 215 14.85 17.38 16.15
CA GLN A 215 15.93 16.40 16.28
C GLN A 215 15.52 15.01 15.81
N LEU A 216 14.26 14.59 16.03
CA LEU A 216 13.76 13.33 15.51
C LEU A 216 13.66 13.35 13.98
N VAL A 217 13.14 14.44 13.40
CA VAL A 217 13.12 14.64 11.94
C VAL A 217 14.54 14.55 11.35
N GLN A 218 15.52 15.22 11.95
CA GLN A 218 16.92 15.17 11.52
C GLN A 218 17.53 13.78 11.70
N SER A 219 17.21 13.07 12.79
CA SER A 219 17.69 11.71 13.01
C SER A 219 17.21 10.74 11.93
N ILE A 220 15.93 10.82 11.54
CA ILE A 220 15.39 9.99 10.47
C ILE A 220 16.00 10.40 9.12
N ALA A 221 16.13 11.70 8.84
CA ALA A 221 16.76 12.20 7.62
C ALA A 221 18.23 11.75 7.50
N GLY A 222 18.98 11.70 8.61
CA GLY A 222 20.34 11.17 8.65
C GLY A 222 20.42 9.67 8.35
N VAL A 223 19.42 8.88 8.74
CA VAL A 223 19.32 7.48 8.29
C VAL A 223 19.11 7.42 6.77
N LEU A 224 18.25 8.27 6.21
CA LEU A 224 18.05 8.35 4.75
C LEU A 224 19.36 8.76 4.04
N ASP A 225 20.09 9.74 4.57
CA ASP A 225 21.38 10.19 4.02
C ASP A 225 22.45 9.09 4.04
N ARG A 226 22.50 8.33 5.14
CA ARG A 226 23.44 7.21 5.31
C ARG A 226 23.21 6.10 4.28
N TYR A 227 21.95 5.74 4.00
CA TYR A 227 21.60 4.58 3.19
C TYR A 227 21.19 4.90 1.76
N ARG A 228 21.05 6.19 1.41
CA ARG A 228 20.79 6.69 0.06
C ARG A 228 19.66 5.91 -0.65
N PRO A 229 18.45 5.81 -0.05
CA PRO A 229 17.38 5.02 -0.63
C PRO A 229 16.94 5.59 -1.98
N THR A 230 16.56 4.70 -2.90
CA THR A 230 15.75 4.99 -4.09
C THR A 230 14.27 4.72 -3.84
N THR A 231 13.94 3.95 -2.80
CA THR A 231 12.55 3.77 -2.32
C THR A 231 12.48 3.89 -0.81
N ILE A 232 11.52 4.66 -0.32
CA ILE A 232 11.22 4.80 1.10
C ILE A 232 9.85 4.17 1.39
N ARG A 233 9.77 3.29 2.38
CA ARG A 233 8.50 2.69 2.85
C ARG A 233 8.12 3.24 4.21
N MET A 234 6.85 3.56 4.41
CA MET A 234 6.32 4.04 5.70
C MET A 234 4.89 3.57 5.94
N GLN A 235 4.43 3.67 7.19
CA GLN A 235 3.02 3.45 7.54
C GLN A 235 2.12 4.60 7.03
N ASP A 236 0.80 4.49 7.21
CA ASP A 236 -0.15 5.52 6.81
C ASP A 236 -0.08 6.74 7.76
N PRO A 237 0.25 7.96 7.28
CA PRO A 237 0.24 9.17 8.10
C PRO A 237 -1.16 9.76 8.32
N THR A 238 -2.17 9.22 7.63
CA THR A 238 -3.56 9.70 7.63
C THR A 238 -4.55 8.55 7.80
N PRO A 239 -4.38 7.67 8.81
CA PRO A 239 -5.34 6.62 9.08
C PRO A 239 -6.63 7.28 9.54
N ASN A 240 -7.75 6.88 8.95
CA ASN A 240 -9.07 7.46 9.18
C ASN A 240 -9.52 7.30 10.65
N ARG A 241 -10.73 7.73 10.99
CA ARG A 241 -11.38 7.46 12.28
C ARG A 241 -12.54 6.48 12.12
N TYR A 242 -12.81 5.70 13.15
CA TYR A 242 -14.05 4.92 13.22
C TYR A 242 -15.23 5.87 13.51
N GLY A 243 -16.32 5.73 12.75
CA GLY A 243 -17.46 6.64 12.84
C GLY A 243 -18.29 6.52 14.12
N ASP A 244 -18.22 5.37 14.80
CA ASP A 244 -18.97 5.05 16.03
C ASP A 244 -18.32 5.67 17.29
N ASN A 245 -16.98 5.72 17.34
CA ASN A 245 -16.25 6.10 18.57
C ASN A 245 -15.16 7.15 18.34
N GLY A 246 -14.91 7.59 17.10
CA GLY A 246 -13.94 8.63 16.76
C GLY A 246 -12.47 8.27 16.95
N ARG A 247 -12.15 7.05 17.40
CA ARG A 247 -10.76 6.58 17.54
C ARG A 247 -10.12 6.44 16.17
N TYR A 248 -8.80 6.61 16.10
CA TYR A 248 -8.03 6.29 14.91
C TYR A 248 -8.27 4.84 14.50
N THR A 249 -8.34 4.58 13.20
CA THR A 249 -8.42 3.22 12.65
C THR A 249 -7.08 2.48 12.69
N ASP A 250 -6.05 3.12 13.23
CA ASP A 250 -4.70 2.61 13.37
C ASP A 250 -4.10 2.99 14.73
N HIS A 251 -2.95 2.40 15.06
CA HIS A 251 -2.18 2.80 16.24
C HIS A 251 -1.67 4.24 16.10
N GLN A 252 -1.74 5.04 17.16
CA GLN A 252 -1.32 6.44 17.11
C GLN A 252 0.16 6.59 16.73
N ASP A 253 1.05 5.73 17.25
CA ASP A 253 2.46 5.78 16.85
C ASP A 253 2.69 5.43 15.38
N HIS A 254 1.83 4.62 14.73
CA HIS A 254 1.92 4.39 13.28
C HIS A 254 1.68 5.69 12.52
N MET A 255 0.58 6.36 12.87
CA MET A 255 0.17 7.63 12.28
C MET A 255 1.24 8.71 12.45
N TYR A 256 1.63 9.00 13.70
CA TYR A 256 2.57 10.07 13.98
C TYR A 256 4.00 9.71 13.58
N GLY A 257 4.40 8.44 13.67
CA GLY A 257 5.65 7.94 13.12
C GLY A 257 5.76 8.15 11.61
N ALA A 258 4.70 7.85 10.87
CA ALA A 258 4.63 8.14 9.43
C ALA A 258 4.67 9.65 9.12
N ARG A 259 4.08 10.52 9.96
CA ARG A 259 4.20 11.98 9.82
C ARG A 259 5.63 12.47 10.05
N PHE A 260 6.34 11.91 11.02
CA PHE A 260 7.78 12.16 11.20
C PHE A 260 8.59 11.67 10.00
N ALA A 261 8.28 10.50 9.44
CA ALA A 261 8.92 9.99 8.23
C ALA A 261 8.68 10.91 7.02
N GLN A 262 7.46 11.45 6.86
CA GLN A 262 7.15 12.44 5.82
C GLN A 262 7.97 13.73 5.98
N ALA A 263 8.02 14.29 7.20
CA ALA A 263 8.81 15.48 7.47
C ALA A 263 10.31 15.25 7.24
N ALA A 264 10.83 14.09 7.62
CA ALA A 264 12.22 13.69 7.40
C ALA A 264 12.53 13.47 5.92
N THR A 265 11.59 12.93 5.15
CA THR A 265 11.72 12.78 3.69
C THR A 265 11.79 14.14 3.00
N ALA A 266 10.98 15.12 3.45
CA ALA A 266 11.03 16.48 2.94
C ALA A 266 12.36 17.18 3.31
N ALA A 267 12.84 16.99 4.54
CA ALA A 267 14.14 17.50 4.98
C ALA A 267 15.28 16.88 4.17
N TYR A 268 15.29 15.56 3.99
CA TYR A 268 16.26 14.83 3.17
C TYR A 268 16.28 15.35 1.72
N ALA A 269 15.11 15.51 1.10
CA ALA A 269 15.00 16.02 -0.26
C ALA A 269 15.63 17.41 -0.43
N ALA A 270 15.44 18.29 0.56
CA ALA A 270 15.88 19.68 0.53
C ALA A 270 17.35 19.89 0.95
N GLN A 271 17.81 19.16 1.96
CA GLN A 271 19.10 19.39 2.61
C GLN A 271 20.24 18.61 1.94
N VAL A 272 19.92 17.47 1.32
CA VAL A 272 20.91 16.54 0.79
C VAL A 272 20.93 16.61 -0.74
N GLN A 273 21.97 17.23 -1.29
CA GLN A 273 22.09 17.46 -2.73
C GLN A 273 22.66 16.24 -3.50
N ARG A 274 23.62 15.52 -2.92
CA ARG A 274 24.26 14.35 -3.55
C ARG A 274 23.56 13.05 -3.17
N ARG A 275 22.35 12.85 -3.69
CA ARG A 275 21.53 11.65 -3.47
C ARG A 275 20.89 11.15 -4.77
N PRO A 276 20.52 9.87 -4.86
CA PRO A 276 19.62 9.43 -5.92
C PRO A 276 18.23 10.07 -5.76
N HIS A 277 17.46 10.08 -6.84
CA HIS A 277 16.02 10.27 -6.73
C HIS A 277 15.41 9.14 -5.92
N PHE A 278 14.31 9.43 -5.22
CA PHE A 278 13.59 8.42 -4.47
C PHE A 278 12.08 8.53 -4.65
N SER A 279 11.42 7.38 -4.54
CA SER A 279 9.97 7.27 -4.42
C SER A 279 9.56 6.93 -2.98
N VAL A 280 8.30 7.15 -2.64
CA VAL A 280 7.74 6.79 -1.31
C VAL A 280 6.56 5.84 -1.51
N GLN A 281 6.42 4.85 -0.64
CA GLN A 281 5.29 3.92 -0.61
C GLN A 281 4.72 3.82 0.82
N SER A 282 3.40 3.95 0.93
CA SER A 282 2.70 3.98 2.22
C SER A 282 1.76 2.79 2.38
N TYR A 283 1.74 2.21 3.58
CA TYR A 283 1.05 0.95 3.87
C TYR A 283 -0.03 1.12 4.93
N LEU A 284 -1.18 0.49 4.71
CA LEU A 284 -2.31 0.50 5.65
C LEU A 284 -2.01 -0.39 6.86
N GLY A 285 -2.22 0.11 8.08
CA GLY A 285 -2.03 -0.66 9.32
C GLY A 285 -3.29 -1.39 9.80
N TYR A 286 -3.74 -1.11 11.02
CA TYR A 286 -4.74 -1.93 11.72
C TYR A 286 -6.11 -1.99 11.05
N HIS A 287 -6.47 -1.02 10.20
CA HIS A 287 -7.74 -1.03 9.47
C HIS A 287 -7.92 -2.28 8.61
N ASN A 288 -6.82 -2.93 8.19
CA ASN A 288 -6.83 -4.25 7.55
C ASN A 288 -7.65 -5.30 8.32
N SER A 289 -7.75 -5.19 9.65
CA SER A 289 -8.50 -6.13 10.49
C SER A 289 -9.98 -6.25 10.14
N THR A 290 -10.56 -5.16 9.63
CA THR A 290 -11.99 -5.07 9.31
C THR A 290 -12.28 -5.27 7.83
N LEU A 291 -11.25 -5.48 7.01
CA LEU A 291 -11.38 -5.63 5.57
C LEU A 291 -11.33 -7.11 5.18
N PRO A 292 -11.99 -7.49 4.06
CA PRO A 292 -11.77 -8.79 3.44
C PRO A 292 -10.27 -9.04 3.22
N HIS A 293 -9.85 -10.30 3.11
CA HIS A 293 -8.45 -10.63 2.84
C HIS A 293 -8.00 -10.00 1.51
N SER A 294 -6.69 -9.87 1.29
CA SER A 294 -6.15 -9.37 0.01
C SER A 294 -4.95 -10.16 -0.50
N LEU A 295 -4.47 -11.13 0.28
CA LEU A 295 -3.42 -12.05 -0.12
C LEU A 295 -4.01 -13.45 -0.31
N ASP A 296 -3.44 -14.18 -1.27
CA ASP A 296 -3.74 -15.60 -1.42
C ASP A 296 -3.24 -16.40 -0.18
N PRO A 297 -3.83 -17.57 0.12
CA PRO A 297 -3.49 -18.36 1.29
C PRO A 297 -2.01 -18.75 1.41
N GLN A 298 -1.31 -18.99 0.31
CA GLN A 298 0.09 -19.41 0.34
C GLN A 298 1.01 -18.24 0.72
N THR A 299 0.77 -17.06 0.13
CA THR A 299 1.45 -15.82 0.53
C THR A 299 1.16 -15.47 1.99
N ALA A 300 -0.09 -15.60 2.42
CA ALA A 300 -0.48 -15.34 3.81
C ALA A 300 0.15 -16.32 4.81
N GLU A 301 0.25 -17.62 4.48
CA GLU A 301 0.92 -18.60 5.35
C GLU A 301 2.43 -18.36 5.42
N THR A 302 3.07 -18.01 4.30
CA THR A 302 4.50 -17.64 4.29
C THR A 302 4.76 -16.47 5.22
N LYS A 303 3.94 -15.41 5.12
CA LYS A 303 3.98 -14.25 6.01
C LYS A 303 3.74 -14.63 7.47
N THR A 304 2.75 -15.49 7.73
CA THR A 304 2.47 -16.02 9.07
C THR A 304 3.64 -16.83 9.63
N GLY A 305 4.36 -17.57 8.80
CA GLY A 305 5.58 -18.30 9.18
C GLY A 305 6.66 -17.39 9.77
N TYR A 306 6.92 -16.23 9.17
CA TYR A 306 7.86 -15.25 9.73
C TYR A 306 7.38 -14.67 11.05
N LEU A 307 6.07 -14.45 11.18
CA LEU A 307 5.45 -13.98 12.43
C LEU A 307 5.53 -15.03 13.55
N ARG A 308 5.46 -16.33 13.24
CA ARG A 308 5.70 -17.40 14.23
C ARG A 308 7.14 -17.41 14.74
N THR A 309 8.11 -17.13 13.87
CA THR A 309 9.52 -16.96 14.25
C THR A 309 9.71 -15.72 15.12
N TYR A 310 9.16 -14.57 14.70
CA TYR A 310 9.16 -13.34 15.50
C TYR A 310 8.54 -13.56 16.88
N ALA A 311 7.45 -14.32 16.93
CA ALA A 311 6.73 -14.61 18.16
C ALA A 311 7.44 -15.61 19.09
N TRP A 312 8.56 -16.20 18.66
CA TRP A 312 9.25 -17.26 19.37
C TRP A 312 8.27 -18.37 19.79
N GLN A 313 7.44 -18.80 18.85
CA GLN A 313 6.33 -19.71 19.12
C GLN A 313 6.81 -21.10 19.56
N ASP A 314 8.01 -21.50 19.16
CA ASP A 314 8.60 -22.82 19.45
C ASP A 314 9.36 -22.89 20.77
N HIS A 315 9.55 -21.77 21.48
CA HIS A 315 10.27 -21.67 22.75
C HIS A 315 11.73 -22.14 22.73
N GLN A 316 12.33 -22.37 21.56
CA GLN A 316 13.72 -22.80 21.49
C GLN A 316 14.64 -21.63 21.82
N ASP A 317 15.54 -21.79 22.79
CA ASP A 317 16.56 -20.77 23.06
C ASP A 317 17.68 -20.86 22.01
N HIS A 318 17.53 -20.10 20.93
CA HIS A 318 18.53 -20.00 19.86
C HIS A 318 19.34 -18.70 19.90
N CYS A 319 19.01 -17.80 20.83
CA CYS A 319 19.60 -16.46 20.89
C CYS A 319 20.42 -16.20 22.16
N GLY A 320 20.28 -17.05 23.19
CA GLY A 320 21.01 -16.93 24.47
C GLY A 320 20.69 -15.67 25.26
N SER A 321 19.59 -14.99 24.94
CA SER A 321 19.18 -13.75 25.60
C SER A 321 18.33 -14.06 26.83
N PRO A 322 18.65 -13.51 28.01
CA PRO A 322 17.81 -13.66 29.21
C PRO A 322 16.42 -13.01 29.06
N SER A 323 16.23 -12.15 28.05
CA SER A 323 14.94 -11.54 27.74
C SER A 323 14.02 -12.43 26.90
N GLY A 324 14.54 -13.56 26.40
CA GLY A 324 13.88 -14.41 25.42
C GLY A 324 14.18 -14.02 23.97
N CYS A 325 13.81 -14.91 23.04
CA CYS A 325 14.19 -14.83 21.63
C CYS A 325 13.11 -14.25 20.71
N GLY A 326 12.01 -13.73 21.26
CA GLY A 326 10.93 -13.14 20.48
C GLY A 326 9.77 -12.64 21.33
N ASP A 327 8.77 -12.11 20.65
CA ASP A 327 7.59 -11.47 21.22
C ASP A 327 6.46 -12.47 21.51
N ARG A 328 6.36 -12.88 22.76
CA ARG A 328 5.37 -13.86 23.20
C ARG A 328 3.94 -13.37 23.03
N LYS A 329 3.67 -12.06 22.98
CA LYS A 329 2.30 -11.55 22.77
C LYS A 329 1.73 -11.94 21.42
N VAL A 330 2.58 -12.10 20.42
CA VAL A 330 2.18 -12.54 19.07
C VAL A 330 1.97 -14.06 19.00
N ALA A 331 2.55 -14.85 19.91
CA ALA A 331 2.53 -16.31 19.84
C ALA A 331 1.11 -16.92 19.93
N GLY A 332 0.21 -16.25 20.67
CA GLY A 332 -1.18 -16.67 20.80
C GLY A 332 -2.03 -16.45 19.55
N ASN A 333 -1.64 -15.49 18.70
CA ASN A 333 -2.27 -15.27 17.41
C ASN A 333 -1.28 -14.64 16.40
N PRO A 334 -0.42 -15.45 15.76
CA PRO A 334 0.58 -14.95 14.81
C PRO A 334 -0.01 -14.34 13.54
N THR A 335 -1.29 -14.59 13.25
CA THR A 335 -1.98 -13.93 12.13
C THR A 335 -2.41 -12.49 12.46
N GLY A 336 -2.26 -12.09 13.72
CA GLY A 336 -2.82 -10.86 14.25
C GLY A 336 -4.34 -10.87 14.17
N ARG A 337 -4.97 -9.69 14.22
CA ARG A 337 -6.40 -9.55 13.99
C ARG A 337 -6.67 -9.45 12.49
N ASN A 338 -6.42 -10.53 11.73
CA ASN A 338 -6.57 -10.54 10.26
C ASN A 338 -5.51 -9.70 9.49
N TRP A 339 -4.45 -9.25 10.16
CA TRP A 339 -3.40 -8.43 9.54
C TRP A 339 -2.50 -9.23 8.59
N ALA A 340 -2.14 -10.47 8.96
CA ALA A 340 -1.28 -11.31 8.14
C ALA A 340 -1.92 -11.75 6.81
N GLN A 341 -3.24 -11.63 6.68
CA GLN A 341 -4.00 -12.02 5.49
C GLN A 341 -4.05 -10.94 4.40
N SER A 342 -3.40 -9.80 4.62
CA SER A 342 -3.55 -8.62 3.76
C SER A 342 -2.26 -7.82 3.57
N LEU A 343 -2.20 -7.13 2.44
CA LEU A 343 -1.32 -6.00 2.17
C LEU A 343 -2.09 -4.98 1.34
N ARG A 344 -2.07 -3.71 1.77
CA ARG A 344 -2.71 -2.61 1.05
C ARG A 344 -1.84 -1.38 1.10
N TYR A 345 -1.69 -0.74 -0.05
CA TYR A 345 -1.12 0.59 -0.14
C TYR A 345 -2.19 1.61 0.20
N THR A 346 -1.76 2.77 0.70
CA THR A 346 -2.69 3.89 0.92
C THR A 346 -2.62 4.92 -0.18
N ARG A 347 -1.61 4.86 -1.05
CA ARG A 347 -1.36 5.80 -2.16
C ARG A 347 -0.70 5.06 -3.34
N ALA A 348 -0.67 5.73 -4.49
CA ALA A 348 -0.07 5.24 -5.74
C ALA A 348 -0.69 3.95 -6.32
N ASP A 349 -2.01 3.75 -6.12
CA ASP A 349 -2.77 2.60 -6.67
C ASP A 349 -3.43 2.90 -8.03
N SER A 350 -3.45 4.17 -8.47
CA SER A 350 -3.99 4.57 -9.77
C SER A 350 -3.16 4.02 -10.92
N THR A 351 -3.83 3.55 -11.97
CA THR A 351 -3.20 3.04 -13.21
C THR A 351 -3.28 4.03 -14.37
N SER A 352 -3.66 5.29 -14.11
CA SER A 352 -3.88 6.34 -15.12
C SER A 352 -2.68 7.27 -15.35
N TRP A 353 -1.50 6.94 -14.82
CA TRP A 353 -0.32 7.81 -14.85
C TRP A 353 0.53 7.69 -16.12
N LEU A 354 0.25 6.72 -17.01
CA LEU A 354 0.74 6.68 -18.39
C LEU A 354 -0.41 7.06 -19.33
N THR A 355 -0.23 8.11 -20.12
CA THR A 355 -1.28 8.64 -21.00
C THR A 355 -0.72 9.12 -22.33
N GLN A 356 -1.60 9.31 -23.30
CA GLN A 356 -1.26 9.86 -24.62
C GLN A 356 -1.58 11.37 -24.65
N GLY A 357 -0.63 12.17 -25.13
CA GLY A 357 -0.85 13.59 -25.46
C GLY A 357 -1.48 13.73 -26.84
N THR A 358 -0.78 14.32 -27.80
CA THR A 358 -1.15 14.20 -29.22
C THR A 358 -0.97 12.74 -29.72
N PRO A 359 -1.59 12.33 -30.85
CA PRO A 359 -1.49 10.96 -31.34
C PRO A 359 -0.05 10.44 -31.44
N GLY A 360 0.23 9.33 -30.77
CA GLY A 360 1.53 8.67 -30.70
C GLY A 360 2.52 9.23 -29.65
N ARG A 361 2.26 10.40 -29.06
CA ARG A 361 3.09 10.97 -27.99
C ARG A 361 2.66 10.43 -26.63
N LEU A 362 3.56 9.76 -25.90
CA LEU A 362 3.28 9.24 -24.57
C LEU A 362 3.90 10.13 -23.48
N TRP A 363 3.20 10.17 -22.34
CA TRP A 363 3.59 10.87 -21.12
C TRP A 363 3.40 9.94 -19.94
N ALA A 364 4.44 9.80 -19.10
CA ALA A 364 4.42 9.03 -17.87
C ALA A 364 4.71 9.95 -16.68
N PHE A 365 4.02 9.75 -15.56
CA PHE A 365 4.15 10.57 -14.35
C PHE A 365 4.40 9.73 -13.11
N ALA A 366 5.24 10.22 -12.20
CA ALA A 366 5.44 9.64 -10.88
C ALA A 366 5.91 10.70 -9.87
N ALA A 367 5.64 10.51 -8.58
CA ALA A 367 6.20 11.37 -7.54
C ALA A 367 7.63 10.92 -7.21
N LEU A 368 8.61 11.80 -7.42
CA LEU A 368 10.01 11.63 -7.04
C LEU A 368 10.44 12.82 -6.17
N ASP A 369 11.15 12.56 -5.07
CA ASP A 369 11.68 13.60 -4.19
C ASP A 369 10.62 14.55 -3.59
N GLY A 370 9.37 14.08 -3.49
CA GLY A 370 8.24 14.93 -3.11
C GLY A 370 7.84 15.94 -4.19
N GLN A 371 8.25 15.76 -5.44
CA GLN A 371 7.85 16.51 -6.62
C GLN A 371 7.23 15.60 -7.66
N MET A 372 6.44 16.13 -8.60
CA MET A 372 5.94 15.36 -9.73
C MET A 372 7.01 15.29 -10.83
N ALA A 373 7.50 14.11 -11.14
CA ALA A 373 8.34 13.82 -12.29
C ALA A 373 7.49 13.43 -13.49
N TYR A 374 7.94 13.77 -14.70
CA TYR A 374 7.40 13.21 -15.92
C TYR A 374 8.46 12.81 -16.94
N TRP A 375 8.11 11.83 -17.76
CA TRP A 375 8.86 11.39 -18.93
C TRP A 375 7.98 11.49 -20.17
N THR A 376 8.61 11.69 -21.33
CA THR A 376 7.90 11.77 -22.60
C THR A 376 8.53 10.90 -23.67
N ARG A 377 7.73 10.29 -24.53
CA ARG A 377 8.19 9.55 -25.71
C ARG A 377 7.45 10.01 -26.95
N GLY A 378 8.18 10.48 -27.97
CA GLY A 378 7.60 10.76 -29.29
C GLY A 378 7.12 9.49 -30.01
N PRO A 379 6.30 9.61 -31.08
CA PRO A 379 5.89 8.46 -31.88
C PRO A 379 7.11 7.68 -32.40
N GLY A 380 7.27 6.43 -31.98
CA GLY A 380 8.40 5.58 -32.36
C GLY A 380 9.79 6.03 -31.89
N GLY A 381 9.86 7.07 -31.03
CA GLY A 381 11.12 7.62 -30.53
C GLY A 381 11.53 7.07 -29.16
N ASP A 382 12.63 7.60 -28.64
CA ASP A 382 13.13 7.28 -27.30
C ASP A 382 12.41 8.08 -26.21
N TRP A 383 12.43 7.57 -24.98
CA TRP A 383 11.96 8.31 -23.81
C TRP A 383 12.97 9.39 -23.41
N ALA A 384 12.45 10.53 -22.94
CA ALA A 384 13.22 11.61 -22.33
C ALA A 384 12.67 11.93 -20.93
N GLY A 385 13.53 12.38 -20.02
CA GLY A 385 13.20 12.71 -18.62
C GLY A 385 14.13 12.03 -17.62
N PRO A 386 13.80 12.03 -16.31
CA PRO A 386 12.66 12.74 -15.73
C PRO A 386 12.84 14.26 -15.77
N VAL A 387 11.75 14.98 -16.01
CA VAL A 387 11.65 16.41 -15.70
C VAL A 387 10.82 16.58 -14.43
N LEU A 388 11.35 17.30 -13.44
CA LEU A 388 10.63 17.59 -12.19
C LEU A 388 9.82 18.87 -12.33
N LEU A 389 8.50 18.78 -12.12
CA LEU A 389 7.64 19.94 -12.04
C LEU A 389 7.95 20.74 -10.76
N PRO A 390 8.00 22.09 -10.84
CA PRO A 390 8.18 22.93 -9.66
C PRO A 390 7.10 22.67 -8.61
N GLY A 391 7.49 22.74 -7.33
CA GLY A 391 6.60 22.54 -6.19
C GLY A 391 6.85 21.20 -5.48
N THR A 392 6.93 21.25 -4.15
CA THR A 392 7.26 20.12 -3.29
C THR A 392 6.04 19.62 -2.51
N GLY A 393 6.24 18.57 -1.69
CA GLY A 393 5.21 17.96 -0.85
C GLY A 393 4.21 17.09 -1.60
N ILE A 394 4.47 16.77 -2.88
CA ILE A 394 3.65 15.86 -3.68
C ILE A 394 3.73 14.46 -3.07
N ASP A 395 2.57 13.90 -2.72
CA ASP A 395 2.44 12.54 -2.19
C ASP A 395 2.61 11.49 -3.31
N PRO A 396 2.86 10.22 -2.96
CA PRO A 396 2.98 9.14 -3.94
C PRO A 396 1.78 8.97 -4.87
N GLY A 397 2.07 8.79 -6.15
CA GLY A 397 1.08 8.54 -7.20
C GLY A 397 0.79 9.75 -8.09
N ALA A 398 0.13 9.49 -9.20
CA ALA A 398 -0.34 10.50 -10.13
C ALA A 398 -1.65 10.02 -10.77
N ALA A 399 -2.53 10.96 -11.09
CA ALA A 399 -3.65 10.71 -11.98
C ALA A 399 -3.58 11.69 -13.15
N THR A 400 -4.05 11.27 -14.31
CA THR A 400 -4.09 12.14 -15.49
C THR A 400 -5.48 12.23 -16.08
N ALA A 401 -5.76 13.35 -16.74
CA ALA A 401 -6.91 13.51 -17.61
C ALA A 401 -6.46 14.22 -18.90
N ARG A 402 -6.87 13.67 -20.05
CA ARG A 402 -6.54 14.22 -21.37
C ARG A 402 -7.66 15.15 -21.82
N LEU A 403 -7.30 16.37 -22.20
CA LEU A 403 -8.20 17.37 -22.77
C LEU A 403 -8.48 17.05 -24.26
N PRO A 404 -9.60 17.54 -24.83
CA PRO A 404 -9.95 17.29 -26.23
C PRO A 404 -8.90 17.73 -27.25
N ASP A 405 -8.13 18.78 -26.93
CA ASP A 405 -7.06 19.33 -27.79
C ASP A 405 -5.72 18.55 -27.66
N GLY A 406 -5.66 17.51 -26.84
CA GLY A 406 -4.47 16.70 -26.61
C GLY A 406 -3.57 17.20 -25.47
N ARG A 407 -3.91 18.31 -24.80
CA ARG A 407 -3.26 18.68 -23.54
C ARG A 407 -3.55 17.67 -22.44
N ILE A 408 -2.64 17.60 -21.48
CA ILE A 408 -2.76 16.74 -20.30
C ILE A 408 -2.93 17.62 -19.05
N ALA A 409 -3.89 17.25 -18.20
CA ALA A 409 -3.95 17.64 -16.81
C ALA A 409 -3.36 16.51 -15.96
N VAL A 410 -2.39 16.83 -15.10
CA VAL A 410 -1.87 15.92 -14.07
C VAL A 410 -2.42 16.35 -12.72
N LEU A 411 -2.83 15.39 -11.91
CA LEU A 411 -3.38 15.60 -10.57
C LEU A 411 -2.61 14.79 -9.54
N ALA A 412 -2.53 15.33 -8.33
CA ALA A 412 -1.90 14.70 -7.19
C ALA A 412 -2.55 15.16 -5.87
N THR A 413 -2.16 14.54 -4.77
CA THR A 413 -2.29 15.16 -3.44
C THR A 413 -0.96 15.74 -3.01
N ARG A 414 -1.01 16.85 -2.27
CA ARG A 414 0.15 17.49 -1.63
C ARG A 414 -0.05 17.50 -0.13
N THR A 415 0.97 17.12 0.63
CA THR A 415 0.99 17.28 2.10
C THR A 415 1.84 18.49 2.47
N GLY A 416 1.24 19.43 3.21
CA GLY A 416 1.92 20.55 3.84
C GLY A 416 2.18 20.29 5.32
N PHE A 417 3.28 20.84 5.83
CA PHE A 417 3.66 20.82 7.25
C PHE A 417 3.88 22.26 7.74
N GLY A 418 3.86 22.44 9.05
CA GLY A 418 4.27 23.70 9.69
C GLY A 418 4.64 23.50 11.15
N SER A 419 4.83 24.61 11.86
CA SER A 419 5.31 24.61 13.24
C SER A 419 4.28 24.06 14.24
N VAL A 420 2.99 24.20 13.94
CA VAL A 420 1.91 23.74 14.83
C VAL A 420 1.13 22.57 14.21
N PRO A 421 0.44 21.74 15.02
CA PRO A 421 -0.23 20.54 14.49
C PRO A 421 -1.30 20.83 13.45
N ALA A 422 -1.97 21.98 13.56
CA ALA A 422 -2.99 22.44 12.62
C ALA A 422 -2.44 22.76 11.22
N ASP A 423 -1.11 22.91 11.08
CA ASP A 423 -0.49 23.18 9.78
C ASP A 423 -0.38 21.92 8.92
N TYR A 424 -0.44 20.72 9.52
CA TYR A 424 -0.50 19.47 8.79
C TYR A 424 -1.81 19.40 8.02
N ARG A 425 -1.74 19.48 6.69
CA ARG A 425 -2.92 19.44 5.82
C ARG A 425 -2.59 18.81 4.49
N ARG A 426 -3.61 18.17 3.90
CA ARG A 426 -3.56 17.76 2.50
C ARG A 426 -4.23 18.78 1.62
N ASP A 427 -3.84 18.77 0.36
CA ASP A 427 -4.42 19.56 -0.72
C ASP A 427 -4.53 18.70 -1.98
N VAL A 428 -5.65 18.74 -2.68
CA VAL A 428 -5.76 18.16 -4.02
C VAL A 428 -5.26 19.22 -5.00
N VAL A 429 -4.25 18.89 -5.81
CA VAL A 429 -3.64 19.85 -6.73
C VAL A 429 -3.67 19.32 -8.17
N TYR A 430 -3.74 20.24 -9.14
CA TYR A 430 -3.62 19.91 -10.55
C TYR A 430 -2.73 20.91 -11.30
N ALA A 431 -2.13 20.45 -12.39
CA ALA A 431 -1.39 21.28 -13.35
C ALA A 431 -1.78 20.85 -14.77
N VAL A 432 -1.95 21.82 -15.67
CA VAL A 432 -2.35 21.59 -17.06
C VAL A 432 -1.26 22.09 -18.00
N GLN A 433 -1.04 21.38 -19.10
CA GLN A 433 -0.18 21.88 -20.16
C GLN A 433 -0.67 23.23 -20.71
N SER A 434 0.27 24.11 -21.04
CA SER A 434 -0.03 25.42 -21.66
C SER A 434 -0.40 25.31 -23.14
N ALA A 435 0.11 24.28 -23.82
CA ALA A 435 -0.20 23.91 -25.19
C ALA A 435 -0.12 22.37 -25.33
N PRO A 436 -0.75 21.75 -26.34
CA PRO A 436 -0.58 20.31 -26.59
C PRO A 436 0.89 19.92 -26.65
N ASP A 437 1.27 18.91 -25.87
CA ASP A 437 2.67 18.45 -25.68
C ASP A 437 3.68 19.51 -25.21
N GLY A 438 3.20 20.65 -24.72
CA GLY A 438 3.99 21.76 -24.19
C GLY A 438 4.30 21.62 -22.69
N PRO A 439 4.91 22.66 -22.09
CA PRO A 439 5.21 22.68 -20.66
C PRO A 439 3.93 22.80 -19.82
N PHE A 440 4.00 22.31 -18.59
CA PHE A 440 2.95 22.47 -17.58
C PHE A 440 2.96 23.86 -16.97
N GLY A 441 1.76 24.41 -16.74
CA GLY A 441 1.57 25.59 -15.91
C GLY A 441 1.81 25.32 -14.42
N PRO A 442 1.69 26.35 -13.56
CA PRO A 442 1.85 26.19 -12.12
C PRO A 442 0.74 25.31 -11.53
N TRP A 443 1.05 24.64 -10.42
CA TRP A 443 0.06 23.91 -9.62
C TRP A 443 -1.04 24.83 -9.12
N GLN A 444 -2.28 24.40 -9.32
CA GLN A 444 -3.49 25.00 -8.76
C GLN A 444 -4.02 24.11 -7.63
N SER A 445 -4.51 24.75 -6.56
CA SER A 445 -5.13 24.08 -5.42
C SER A 445 -6.62 23.93 -5.63
N LEU A 446 -7.15 22.74 -5.32
CA LEU A 446 -8.58 22.46 -5.21
C LEU A 446 -9.02 22.32 -3.75
N GLY A 447 -8.10 22.48 -2.80
CA GLY A 447 -8.32 22.20 -1.39
C GLY A 447 -8.70 20.74 -1.15
N THR A 448 -9.50 20.51 -0.12
CA THR A 448 -10.06 19.19 0.20
C THR A 448 -11.53 19.30 0.59
N PRO A 449 -12.31 18.21 0.50
CA PRO A 449 -13.67 18.20 1.06
C PRO A 449 -13.75 18.42 2.58
N GLU A 450 -12.66 18.11 3.30
CA GLU A 450 -12.51 18.34 4.73
C GLU A 450 -11.96 19.74 5.01
N ARG A 451 -12.31 20.31 6.17
CA ARG A 451 -11.84 21.65 6.55
C ARG A 451 -10.46 21.63 7.22
N SER A 452 -10.13 20.54 7.90
CA SER A 452 -8.85 20.40 8.61
C SER A 452 -8.54 18.94 8.94
N ASP A 453 -7.28 18.68 9.27
CA ASP A 453 -6.79 17.36 9.70
C ASP A 453 -7.50 16.82 10.95
N GLN A 454 -7.96 17.69 11.86
CA GLN A 454 -8.63 17.25 13.09
C GLN A 454 -9.95 16.52 12.82
N GLU A 455 -10.67 16.90 11.74
CA GLU A 455 -11.99 16.34 11.41
C GLU A 455 -11.92 14.87 10.96
N GLY A 456 -10.86 14.50 10.22
CA GLY A 456 -10.81 13.22 9.51
C GLY A 456 -9.41 12.73 9.17
N THR A 457 -8.39 13.25 9.87
CA THR A 457 -6.95 12.97 9.67
C THR A 457 -6.45 13.25 8.26
N SER A 458 -7.17 14.10 7.50
CA SER A 458 -6.93 14.31 6.08
C SER A 458 -6.99 12.99 5.29
N ALA A 459 -7.86 12.05 5.69
CA ALA A 459 -7.95 10.70 5.14
C ALA A 459 -8.68 10.63 3.79
N ILE A 460 -8.39 11.57 2.89
CA ILE A 460 -8.87 11.58 1.51
C ILE A 460 -8.10 10.58 0.64
N SER A 461 -8.72 10.07 -0.43
CA SER A 461 -8.04 9.22 -1.42
C SER A 461 -7.14 10.02 -2.36
N ALA A 462 -6.39 9.33 -3.23
CA ALA A 462 -5.86 9.97 -4.43
C ALA A 462 -7.01 10.43 -5.35
N PRO A 463 -6.80 11.49 -6.17
CA PRO A 463 -7.82 11.97 -7.07
C PRO A 463 -7.97 11.07 -8.30
N ALA A 464 -9.20 10.96 -8.79
CA ALA A 464 -9.48 10.55 -10.16
C ALA A 464 -10.10 11.72 -10.91
N ALA A 465 -9.84 11.87 -12.20
CA ALA A 465 -10.36 12.99 -12.95
C ALA A 465 -10.79 12.60 -14.35
N ALA A 466 -11.80 13.32 -14.85
CA ALA A 466 -12.30 13.20 -16.20
C ALA A 466 -12.55 14.59 -16.77
N VAL A 467 -12.38 14.72 -18.09
CA VAL A 467 -12.67 15.95 -18.82
C VAL A 467 -13.91 15.71 -19.68
N ASP A 468 -14.80 16.70 -19.81
CA ASP A 468 -15.94 16.62 -20.73
C ASP A 468 -15.59 17.12 -22.15
N ALA A 469 -16.58 17.10 -23.04
CA ALA A 469 -16.38 17.53 -24.43
C ALA A 469 -16.03 19.02 -24.57
N GLN A 470 -16.35 19.84 -23.55
CA GLN A 470 -16.04 21.26 -23.48
C GLN A 470 -14.63 21.52 -22.92
N GLY A 471 -13.93 20.49 -22.47
CA GLY A 471 -12.61 20.63 -21.87
C GLY A 471 -12.64 20.94 -20.37
N LEU A 472 -13.81 20.86 -19.72
CA LEU A 472 -13.95 21.15 -18.29
C LEU A 472 -13.61 19.91 -17.46
N LEU A 473 -12.74 20.11 -16.46
CA LEU A 473 -12.27 19.06 -15.56
C LEU A 473 -13.31 18.76 -14.47
N THR A 474 -13.49 17.49 -14.11
CA THR A 474 -14.17 17.09 -12.89
C THR A 474 -13.27 16.14 -12.11
N VAL A 475 -13.09 16.41 -10.82
CA VAL A 475 -12.19 15.67 -9.93
C VAL A 475 -13.00 14.98 -8.85
N TYR A 476 -12.67 13.71 -8.60
CA TYR A 476 -13.33 12.85 -7.63
C TYR A 476 -12.35 12.39 -6.56
N VAL A 477 -12.80 12.39 -5.31
CA VAL A 477 -12.08 11.78 -4.17
C VAL A 477 -13.06 11.05 -3.27
N ARG A 478 -12.56 10.03 -2.56
CA ARG A 478 -13.19 9.53 -1.34
C ARG A 478 -12.80 10.45 -0.18
N ASP A 479 -13.77 10.90 0.61
CA ASP A 479 -13.49 11.64 1.86
C ASP A 479 -13.26 10.73 3.08
N SER A 480 -12.86 11.28 4.23
CA SER A 480 -12.75 10.55 5.52
C SER A 480 -14.07 9.91 5.95
N ARG A 481 -15.21 10.48 5.56
CA ARG A 481 -16.52 9.85 5.81
C ARG A 481 -16.80 8.65 4.89
N ARG A 482 -15.85 8.28 4.03
CA ARG A 482 -15.92 7.15 3.10
C ARG A 482 -17.08 7.29 2.11
N THR A 483 -17.26 8.51 1.61
CA THR A 483 -18.26 8.89 0.60
C THR A 483 -17.57 9.51 -0.61
N LEU A 484 -18.21 9.46 -1.78
CA LEU A 484 -17.68 10.08 -2.99
C LEU A 484 -17.94 11.59 -2.97
N ARG A 485 -16.88 12.37 -3.22
CA ARG A 485 -16.92 13.82 -3.39
C ARG A 485 -16.48 14.19 -4.79
N ALA A 486 -17.03 15.28 -5.31
CA ALA A 486 -16.63 15.83 -6.60
C ALA A 486 -16.52 17.36 -6.57
N THR A 487 -15.59 17.89 -7.33
CA THR A 487 -15.55 19.31 -7.72
C THR A 487 -15.42 19.37 -9.24
N ALA A 488 -16.13 20.30 -9.88
CA ALA A 488 -16.14 20.46 -11.32
C ALA A 488 -15.71 21.88 -11.69
N GLN A 489 -14.89 21.98 -12.73
CA GLN A 489 -14.53 23.23 -13.35
C GLN A 489 -15.75 23.81 -14.06
N LEU A 490 -15.97 25.10 -13.86
CA LEU A 490 -17.04 25.89 -14.44
C LEU A 490 -16.52 26.61 -15.71
N PRO A 491 -17.41 27.10 -16.59
CA PRO A 491 -17.00 27.77 -17.83
C PRO A 491 -16.15 29.03 -17.64
N ASP A 492 -16.21 29.66 -16.47
CA ASP A 492 -15.37 30.81 -16.09
C ASP A 492 -13.95 30.40 -15.66
N GLY A 493 -13.68 29.10 -15.53
CA GLY A 493 -12.40 28.52 -15.14
C GLY A 493 -12.30 28.18 -13.65
N ASP A 494 -13.21 28.67 -12.81
CA ASP A 494 -13.26 28.38 -11.38
C ASP A 494 -13.79 26.97 -11.11
N PHE A 495 -13.56 26.45 -9.91
CA PHE A 495 -14.10 25.17 -9.48
C PHE A 495 -15.31 25.34 -8.56
N SER A 496 -16.31 24.48 -8.73
CA SER A 496 -17.40 24.38 -7.76
C SER A 496 -16.88 24.01 -6.37
N PRO A 497 -17.59 24.32 -5.29
CA PRO A 497 -17.33 23.70 -3.98
C PRO A 497 -17.37 22.17 -4.09
N TRP A 498 -16.68 21.47 -3.17
CA TRP A 498 -16.75 20.01 -3.10
C TRP A 498 -18.17 19.54 -2.76
N GLN A 499 -18.81 18.85 -3.70
CA GLN A 499 -20.17 18.32 -3.57
C GLN A 499 -20.15 16.84 -3.16
N ARG A 500 -21.16 16.42 -2.39
CA ARG A 500 -21.36 15.02 -2.02
C ARG A 500 -22.11 14.29 -3.12
N LEU A 501 -21.52 13.24 -3.70
CA LEU A 501 -22.19 12.34 -4.65
C LEU A 501 -22.78 11.08 -3.98
N GLY A 502 -22.57 10.94 -2.67
CA GLY A 502 -23.14 9.85 -1.88
C GLY A 502 -22.23 8.62 -1.81
N GLY A 503 -22.84 7.46 -1.65
CA GLY A 503 -22.16 6.22 -1.29
C GLY A 503 -21.82 6.15 0.19
N ASP A 504 -21.36 4.98 0.61
CA ASP A 504 -20.91 4.65 1.96
C ASP A 504 -19.82 3.58 1.87
N ASP A 505 -19.02 3.47 2.93
CA ASP A 505 -18.01 2.43 3.09
C ASP A 505 -16.96 2.33 1.96
N LEU A 506 -16.71 3.44 1.26
CA LEU A 506 -15.64 3.49 0.27
C LEU A 506 -14.27 3.18 0.91
N GLN A 507 -13.45 2.34 0.26
CA GLN A 507 -12.15 1.90 0.80
C GLN A 507 -10.94 2.48 0.06
N GLY A 508 -10.93 2.43 -1.27
CA GLY A 508 -9.80 2.83 -2.10
C GLY A 508 -9.98 4.17 -2.82
N ASP A 509 -9.09 4.40 -3.79
CA ASP A 509 -9.19 5.49 -4.75
C ASP A 509 -10.38 5.25 -5.70
N PRO A 510 -11.15 6.30 -6.05
CA PRO A 510 -12.12 6.19 -7.13
C PRO A 510 -11.39 5.97 -8.47
N VAL A 511 -12.07 5.34 -9.44
CA VAL A 511 -11.60 5.27 -10.82
C VAL A 511 -12.66 5.79 -11.77
N THR A 512 -12.25 6.39 -12.89
CA THR A 512 -13.16 6.94 -13.88
C THR A 512 -12.71 6.63 -15.30
N ALA A 513 -13.67 6.44 -16.19
CA ALA A 513 -13.46 6.32 -17.63
C ALA A 513 -14.71 6.83 -18.37
N VAL A 514 -14.55 7.08 -19.66
CA VAL A 514 -15.62 7.52 -20.56
C VAL A 514 -15.85 6.44 -21.61
N ASP A 515 -17.09 6.04 -21.83
CA ASP A 515 -17.44 5.05 -22.84
C ASP A 515 -17.46 5.65 -24.27
N THR A 516 -17.65 4.82 -25.31
CA THR A 516 -17.67 5.33 -26.70
C THR A 516 -18.85 6.23 -27.03
N ALA A 517 -19.90 6.26 -26.19
CA ALA A 517 -21.01 7.20 -26.34
C ALA A 517 -20.70 8.57 -25.73
N GLY A 518 -19.58 8.72 -25.00
CA GLY A 518 -19.23 9.95 -24.30
C GLY A 518 -19.85 10.05 -22.91
N ARG A 519 -20.37 8.94 -22.36
CA ARG A 519 -20.89 8.89 -20.98
C ARG A 519 -19.76 8.62 -20.02
N ARG A 520 -19.73 9.39 -18.95
CA ARG A 520 -18.78 9.23 -17.85
C ARG A 520 -19.25 8.19 -16.85
N HIS A 521 -18.31 7.37 -16.41
CA HIS A 521 -18.48 6.40 -15.35
C HIS A 521 -17.46 6.66 -14.24
N VAL A 522 -17.90 6.53 -12.99
CA VAL A 522 -17.05 6.59 -11.80
C VAL A 522 -17.36 5.38 -10.92
N TYR A 523 -16.33 4.75 -10.38
CA TYR A 523 -16.45 3.56 -9.54
C TYR A 523 -15.60 3.69 -8.28
N ALA A 524 -16.07 3.05 -7.21
CA ALA A 524 -15.31 2.93 -5.97
C ALA A 524 -15.62 1.61 -5.26
N THR A 525 -14.61 1.06 -4.58
CA THR A 525 -14.69 -0.19 -3.81
C THR A 525 -15.33 0.01 -2.44
N THR A 526 -16.08 -0.99 -1.98
CA THR A 526 -16.59 -1.09 -0.60
C THR A 526 -16.28 -2.48 -0.02
N THR A 527 -16.53 -2.69 1.27
CA THR A 527 -16.42 -4.03 1.86
C THR A 527 -17.47 -5.03 1.37
N LYS A 528 -18.47 -4.58 0.61
CA LYS A 528 -19.60 -5.41 0.15
C LYS A 528 -19.68 -5.58 -1.36
N SER A 529 -19.33 -4.56 -2.14
CA SER A 529 -19.39 -4.56 -3.61
C SER A 529 -18.58 -3.40 -4.20
N VAL A 530 -18.72 -3.15 -5.50
CA VAL A 530 -18.30 -1.92 -6.17
C VAL A 530 -19.52 -1.03 -6.38
N LEU A 531 -19.43 0.24 -6.02
CA LEU A 531 -20.44 1.25 -6.32
C LEU A 531 -20.12 1.94 -7.65
N ALA A 532 -21.16 2.29 -8.40
CA ALA A 532 -21.07 2.99 -9.67
C ALA A 532 -21.87 4.30 -9.64
N TRP A 533 -21.30 5.32 -10.26
CA TRP A 533 -21.97 6.55 -10.66
C TRP A 533 -21.80 6.69 -12.17
N THR A 534 -22.90 6.78 -12.91
CA THR A 534 -22.86 6.74 -14.37
C THR A 534 -23.75 7.82 -14.96
N GLN A 535 -23.30 8.45 -16.04
CA GLN A 535 -24.14 9.39 -16.78
C GLN A 535 -25.21 8.61 -17.59
N PRO A 536 -26.51 8.92 -17.44
CA PRO A 536 -27.55 8.31 -18.28
C PRO A 536 -27.44 8.72 -19.76
N ALA A 537 -26.97 9.94 -20.02
CA ALA A 537 -26.66 10.48 -21.34
C ALA A 537 -25.37 11.33 -21.30
N PRO A 538 -24.63 11.49 -22.41
CA PRO A 538 -23.42 12.30 -22.44
C PRO A 538 -23.68 13.72 -21.92
N GLY A 539 -22.79 14.23 -21.06
CA GLY A 539 -22.90 15.57 -20.47
C GLY A 539 -23.96 15.73 -19.37
N SER A 540 -24.78 14.72 -19.08
CA SER A 540 -25.75 14.78 -17.97
C SER A 540 -25.09 14.64 -16.58
N ALA A 541 -25.81 14.94 -15.51
CA ALA A 541 -25.32 14.67 -14.16
C ALA A 541 -25.12 13.16 -13.93
N LEU A 542 -24.16 12.80 -13.08
CA LEU A 542 -23.97 11.40 -12.68
C LEU A 542 -25.18 10.90 -11.88
N ALA A 543 -25.75 9.76 -12.29
CA ALA A 543 -26.74 9.02 -11.52
C ALA A 543 -26.04 7.98 -10.63
N GLY A 544 -26.46 7.85 -9.39
CA GLY A 544 -25.87 6.92 -8.41
C GLY A 544 -25.95 7.46 -6.98
N PRO A 545 -25.37 6.74 -5.99
CA PRO A 545 -24.64 5.47 -6.13
C PRO A 545 -25.55 4.30 -6.52
N SER A 546 -25.09 3.44 -7.42
CA SER A 546 -25.72 2.14 -7.72
C SER A 546 -24.78 0.99 -7.36
N PRO A 547 -25.21 -0.02 -6.56
CA PRO A 547 -24.42 -1.23 -6.37
C PRO A 547 -24.36 -2.02 -7.69
N THR A 548 -23.15 -2.37 -8.10
CA THR A 548 -22.92 -3.14 -9.35
C THR A 548 -23.24 -4.63 -9.19
N GLY A 549 -23.33 -5.14 -7.96
CA GLY A 549 -23.44 -6.58 -7.69
C GLY A 549 -22.12 -7.35 -7.91
N LEU A 550 -21.03 -6.64 -8.23
CA LEU A 550 -19.70 -7.24 -8.25
C LEU A 550 -19.33 -7.75 -6.84
N PRO A 551 -18.52 -8.84 -6.75
CA PRO A 551 -18.03 -9.33 -5.48
C PRO A 551 -17.35 -8.24 -4.65
N ALA A 552 -17.44 -8.37 -3.32
CA ALA A 552 -16.69 -7.52 -2.41
C ALA A 552 -15.20 -7.52 -2.78
N THR A 553 -14.66 -6.34 -3.00
CA THR A 553 -13.25 -6.12 -3.26
C THR A 553 -12.83 -4.84 -2.57
N THR A 554 -11.74 -4.90 -1.83
CA THR A 554 -11.12 -3.76 -1.14
C THR A 554 -9.67 -3.60 -1.56
N VAL A 555 -9.33 -4.16 -2.72
CA VAL A 555 -8.07 -3.97 -3.44
C VAL A 555 -8.28 -2.97 -4.58
N PRO A 556 -7.22 -2.41 -5.19
CA PRO A 556 -7.36 -1.40 -6.23
C PRO A 556 -8.20 -1.87 -7.44
N LEU A 557 -8.99 -0.94 -7.98
CA LEU A 557 -9.72 -1.09 -9.24
C LEU A 557 -8.93 -0.42 -10.37
N SER A 558 -9.07 -0.95 -11.58
CA SER A 558 -8.73 -0.23 -12.81
C SER A 558 -9.93 -0.18 -13.73
N ALA A 559 -10.10 0.94 -14.43
CA ALA A 559 -11.18 1.17 -15.37
C ALA A 559 -10.61 1.51 -16.75
N ALA A 560 -11.09 0.82 -17.79
CA ALA A 560 -10.72 1.09 -19.17
C ALA A 560 -11.98 1.18 -20.06
N PRO A 561 -12.04 2.12 -21.01
CA PRO A 561 -13.10 2.14 -22.02
C PRO A 561 -13.17 0.82 -22.79
N ASP A 562 -14.36 0.28 -23.00
CA ASP A 562 -14.58 -0.93 -23.80
C ASP A 562 -15.96 -0.89 -24.49
N GLY A 563 -15.97 -0.48 -25.76
CA GLY A 563 -17.19 -0.29 -26.54
C GLY A 563 -18.18 0.63 -25.83
N ALA A 564 -19.43 0.21 -25.75
CA ALA A 564 -20.53 0.99 -25.16
C ALA A 564 -20.49 1.05 -23.61
N GLY A 565 -19.39 0.67 -22.97
CA GLY A 565 -19.24 0.71 -21.51
C GLY A 565 -17.81 0.87 -21.04
N VAL A 566 -17.61 0.56 -19.76
CA VAL A 566 -16.32 0.61 -19.08
C VAL A 566 -16.04 -0.76 -18.48
N ARG A 567 -14.88 -1.31 -18.81
CA ARG A 567 -14.39 -2.56 -18.27
C ARG A 567 -13.61 -2.32 -16.97
N LEU A 568 -14.01 -3.03 -15.93
CA LEU A 568 -13.31 -3.02 -14.65
C LEU A 568 -12.36 -4.22 -14.55
N TYR A 569 -11.21 -4.00 -13.92
CA TYR A 569 -10.25 -5.03 -13.57
C TYR A 569 -9.91 -4.94 -12.08
N PHE A 570 -9.87 -6.10 -11.41
CA PHE A 570 -9.58 -6.20 -9.99
C PHE A 570 -9.07 -7.60 -9.65
N ARG A 571 -8.37 -7.76 -8.53
CA ARG A 571 -7.95 -9.08 -8.06
C ARG A 571 -9.03 -9.76 -7.24
N ARG A 572 -9.07 -11.08 -7.33
CA ARG A 572 -9.78 -11.93 -6.38
C ARG A 572 -8.90 -12.11 -5.13
N PRO A 573 -9.37 -11.72 -3.93
CA PRO A 573 -8.62 -11.86 -2.69
C PRO A 573 -7.96 -13.21 -2.38
N ASP A 574 -8.66 -14.32 -2.63
CA ASP A 574 -8.27 -15.67 -2.20
C ASP A 574 -7.30 -16.38 -3.15
N SER A 575 -7.05 -15.84 -4.34
CA SER A 575 -6.17 -16.47 -5.32
C SER A 575 -5.26 -15.49 -6.06
N GLY A 576 -5.44 -14.20 -5.84
CA GLY A 576 -4.77 -13.14 -6.58
C GLY A 576 -5.20 -13.02 -8.05
N VAL A 577 -6.02 -13.94 -8.59
CA VAL A 577 -6.38 -13.95 -10.02
C VAL A 577 -7.05 -12.64 -10.44
N VAL A 578 -6.68 -12.13 -11.61
CA VAL A 578 -7.31 -10.95 -12.17
C VAL A 578 -8.69 -11.31 -12.69
N ARG A 579 -9.69 -10.54 -12.26
CA ARG A 579 -11.08 -10.63 -12.68
C ARG A 579 -11.49 -9.39 -13.45
N THR A 580 -12.45 -9.55 -14.34
CA THR A 580 -13.01 -8.45 -15.12
C THR A 580 -14.51 -8.57 -15.31
N ALA A 581 -15.17 -7.41 -15.42
CA ALA A 581 -16.56 -7.27 -15.81
C ALA A 581 -16.74 -5.99 -16.63
N LEU A 582 -17.62 -6.04 -17.62
CA LEU A 582 -18.04 -4.88 -18.40
C LEU A 582 -19.25 -4.24 -17.74
N VAL A 583 -19.22 -2.92 -17.55
CA VAL A 583 -20.33 -2.14 -17.02
C VAL A 583 -20.81 -1.18 -18.10
N THR A 584 -22.06 -1.31 -18.53
CA THR A 584 -22.69 -0.41 -19.50
C THR A 584 -23.71 0.49 -18.81
N ALA A 585 -23.76 1.75 -19.23
CA ALA A 585 -24.76 2.71 -18.81
C ALA A 585 -25.82 2.91 -19.91
N GLY A 586 -26.91 3.59 -19.59
CA GLY A 586 -28.01 3.85 -20.50
C GLY A 586 -29.02 4.81 -19.88
N PRO A 587 -30.12 5.11 -20.59
CA PRO A 587 -31.22 5.93 -20.04
C PRO A 587 -31.83 5.35 -18.76
N THR A 588 -31.61 4.06 -18.49
CA THR A 588 -32.02 3.38 -17.27
C THR A 588 -31.21 3.84 -16.06
N ALA A 589 -31.86 4.01 -14.91
CA ALA A 589 -31.22 4.52 -13.69
C ALA A 589 -30.11 3.60 -13.11
N ARG A 590 -30.08 2.31 -13.46
CA ARG A 590 -29.07 1.35 -12.99
C ARG A 590 -28.17 0.87 -14.13
N PRO A 591 -26.85 0.81 -13.93
CA PRO A 591 -25.94 0.24 -14.91
C PRO A 591 -26.15 -1.27 -15.04
N GLN A 592 -25.89 -1.81 -16.23
CA GLN A 592 -25.86 -3.25 -16.47
C GLN A 592 -24.43 -3.76 -16.31
N VAL A 593 -24.29 -4.93 -15.69
CA VAL A 593 -22.98 -5.52 -15.37
C VAL A 593 -22.92 -6.92 -15.96
N SER A 594 -21.89 -7.19 -16.77
CA SER A 594 -21.67 -8.53 -17.32
C SER A 594 -21.30 -9.52 -16.21
N SER A 595 -21.39 -10.81 -16.51
CA SER A 595 -20.79 -11.85 -15.66
C SER A 595 -19.31 -11.56 -15.42
N VAL A 596 -18.85 -11.83 -14.19
CA VAL A 596 -17.45 -11.74 -13.83
C VAL A 596 -16.69 -12.89 -14.48
N THR A 597 -15.59 -12.57 -15.14
CA THR A 597 -14.71 -13.56 -15.79
C THR A 597 -13.28 -13.43 -15.26
N GLU A 598 -12.52 -14.53 -15.28
CA GLU A 598 -11.09 -14.50 -14.97
C GLU A 598 -10.31 -14.06 -16.20
N ALA A 599 -9.49 -13.02 -16.04
CA ALA A 599 -8.69 -12.40 -17.09
C ALA A 599 -7.26 -12.97 -17.16
N GLY A 600 -6.87 -13.82 -16.22
CA GLY A 600 -5.54 -14.43 -16.11
C GLY A 600 -4.79 -13.99 -14.85
N GLY A 601 -3.49 -14.29 -14.80
CA GLY A 601 -2.61 -13.76 -13.76
C GLY A 601 -2.93 -14.25 -12.35
N ARG A 602 -3.03 -15.58 -12.17
CA ARG A 602 -3.20 -16.20 -10.85
C ARG A 602 -2.01 -15.86 -9.94
N ALA A 603 -2.26 -15.71 -8.65
CA ALA A 603 -1.33 -15.19 -7.65
C ALA A 603 -0.89 -13.73 -7.87
N GLY A 604 -0.34 -13.13 -6.82
CA GLY A 604 0.06 -11.72 -6.79
C GLY A 604 -0.96 -10.80 -6.13
N TYR A 605 -0.59 -9.53 -5.99
CA TYR A 605 -1.30 -8.54 -5.17
C TYR A 605 -1.21 -7.13 -5.78
N GLY A 606 -1.84 -6.15 -5.14
CA GLY A 606 -1.86 -4.75 -5.60
C GLY A 606 -2.65 -4.51 -6.89
N ALA A 607 -2.51 -3.30 -7.44
CA ALA A 607 -3.20 -2.84 -8.64
C ALA A 607 -2.80 -3.61 -9.92
N VAL A 608 -3.69 -3.57 -10.91
CA VAL A 608 -3.52 -4.21 -12.22
C VAL A 608 -3.74 -3.19 -13.34
N GLY A 609 -2.73 -2.96 -14.18
CA GLY A 609 -2.85 -2.15 -15.39
C GLY A 609 -3.38 -3.00 -16.53
N ALA A 610 -4.24 -2.45 -17.39
CA ALA A 610 -4.77 -3.16 -18.54
C ALA A 610 -4.94 -2.22 -19.74
N ALA A 611 -4.49 -2.67 -20.91
CA ALA A 611 -4.68 -1.94 -22.17
C ALA A 611 -4.68 -2.92 -23.35
N GLY A 612 -5.67 -2.79 -24.24
CA GLY A 612 -5.88 -3.72 -25.33
C GLY A 612 -6.08 -5.15 -24.81
N ARG A 613 -5.23 -6.07 -25.24
CA ARG A 613 -5.26 -7.48 -24.79
C ARG A 613 -4.25 -7.82 -23.69
N LEU A 614 -3.57 -6.83 -23.12
CA LEU A 614 -2.52 -7.03 -22.11
C LEU A 614 -3.03 -6.65 -20.72
N VAL A 615 -2.68 -7.46 -19.73
CA VAL A 615 -2.78 -7.14 -18.30
C VAL A 615 -1.38 -7.18 -17.71
N ALA A 616 -1.07 -6.19 -16.88
CA ALA A 616 0.16 -6.08 -16.13
C ALA A 616 -0.15 -5.92 -14.63
N GLY A 617 0.63 -6.56 -13.77
CA GLY A 617 0.40 -6.57 -12.34
C GLY A 617 1.59 -7.12 -11.59
N ARG A 618 1.59 -6.92 -10.27
CA ARG A 618 2.58 -7.54 -9.40
C ARG A 618 2.33 -9.05 -9.29
N GLY A 619 3.30 -9.88 -9.67
CA GLY A 619 3.25 -11.33 -9.52
C GLY A 619 3.40 -11.76 -8.05
N GLU A 620 3.39 -13.08 -7.83
CA GLU A 620 3.59 -13.69 -6.51
C GLU A 620 4.94 -13.26 -5.90
N ASN A 621 5.98 -13.19 -6.73
CA ASN A 621 7.34 -12.82 -6.35
C ASN A 621 7.53 -11.31 -6.12
N GLY A 622 6.48 -10.50 -6.22
CA GLY A 622 6.56 -9.04 -6.07
C GLY A 622 7.07 -8.32 -7.33
N THR A 623 7.35 -9.06 -8.39
CA THR A 623 7.92 -8.55 -9.65
C THR A 623 6.82 -8.07 -10.60
N ILE A 624 7.14 -7.16 -11.54
CA ILE A 624 6.18 -6.84 -12.59
C ILE A 624 6.03 -8.04 -13.52
N SER A 625 4.78 -8.41 -13.74
CA SER A 625 4.37 -9.55 -14.53
C SER A 625 3.28 -9.16 -15.51
N THR A 626 3.26 -9.82 -16.66
CA THR A 626 2.26 -9.55 -17.71
C THR A 626 1.60 -10.83 -18.21
N THR A 627 0.36 -10.73 -18.68
CA THR A 627 -0.36 -11.81 -19.36
C THR A 627 -1.32 -11.25 -20.42
N GLY A 628 -1.68 -12.08 -21.40
CA GLY A 628 -2.75 -11.76 -22.35
C GLY A 628 -4.15 -12.06 -21.78
N LEU A 629 -5.17 -11.34 -22.25
CA LEU A 629 -6.59 -11.59 -21.92
C LEU A 629 -7.11 -12.88 -22.60
N GLY A 630 -7.93 -13.65 -21.88
CA GLY A 630 -8.75 -14.72 -22.47
C GLY A 630 -8.20 -16.15 -22.42
N GLY A 631 -7.25 -16.46 -21.53
CA GLY A 631 -6.78 -17.83 -21.33
C GLY A 631 -5.52 -17.90 -20.47
N PRO A 632 -5.01 -19.11 -20.12
CA PRO A 632 -4.26 -19.32 -18.88
C PRO A 632 -2.74 -19.53 -19.06
N PRO A 633 -1.94 -18.59 -19.58
CA PRO A 633 -0.55 -18.62 -19.16
C PRO A 633 -0.44 -18.11 -17.72
N ALA A 634 0.49 -18.71 -17.00
CA ALA A 634 1.08 -18.08 -15.82
C ALA A 634 1.61 -16.69 -16.19
N TRP A 635 1.71 -15.82 -15.20
CA TRP A 635 2.43 -14.56 -15.31
C TRP A 635 3.77 -14.75 -16.03
N VAL A 636 4.05 -13.89 -17.02
CA VAL A 636 5.42 -13.74 -17.53
C VAL A 636 6.12 -12.70 -16.67
N GLU A 637 7.04 -13.16 -15.81
CA GLU A 637 7.74 -12.30 -14.85
C GLU A 637 8.97 -11.62 -15.45
N SER A 638 9.15 -10.34 -15.13
CA SER A 638 10.33 -9.54 -15.52
C SER A 638 11.55 -9.71 -14.59
N ARG A 639 11.34 -10.24 -13.38
CA ARG A 639 12.29 -10.19 -12.24
C ARG A 639 12.58 -8.78 -11.69
N MET A 640 11.83 -7.77 -12.10
CA MET A 640 11.98 -6.39 -11.61
C MET A 640 10.93 -6.09 -10.53
N LEU A 641 11.39 -5.68 -9.35
CA LEU A 641 10.51 -5.14 -8.30
C LEU A 641 10.20 -3.67 -8.60
N PHE A 642 8.99 -3.22 -8.28
CA PHE A 642 8.53 -1.87 -8.58
C PHE A 642 7.74 -1.26 -7.42
N ALA A 643 7.52 0.06 -7.44
CA ALA A 643 6.69 0.79 -6.48
C ALA A 643 5.35 1.20 -7.12
N GLY A 644 4.30 1.30 -6.30
CA GLY A 644 2.96 1.70 -6.76
C GLY A 644 2.31 0.71 -7.72
N ALA A 645 1.58 1.23 -8.71
CA ALA A 645 0.80 0.48 -9.69
C ALA A 645 1.42 0.52 -11.11
N PRO A 646 1.31 -0.57 -11.90
CA PRO A 646 1.66 -0.51 -13.31
C PRO A 646 0.62 0.29 -14.10
N SER A 647 1.05 0.94 -15.18
CA SER A 647 0.15 1.62 -16.12
C SER A 647 0.42 1.15 -17.54
N ALA A 648 -0.63 1.07 -18.35
CA ALA A 648 -0.55 0.58 -19.72
C ALA A 648 -1.42 1.43 -20.64
N THR A 649 -0.98 1.61 -21.88
CA THR A 649 -1.71 2.34 -22.91
C THR A 649 -1.65 1.61 -24.25
N LEU A 650 -2.77 1.61 -24.96
CA LEU A 650 -2.85 1.05 -26.31
C LEU A 650 -2.49 2.15 -27.30
N GLU A 651 -1.45 1.92 -28.10
CA GLU A 651 -0.99 2.87 -29.10
C GLU A 651 -1.79 2.76 -30.41
N PRO A 652 -1.80 3.79 -31.27
CA PRO A 652 -2.51 3.77 -32.54
C PRO A 652 -2.09 2.64 -33.50
N THR A 653 -0.86 2.14 -33.34
CA THR A 653 -0.31 0.99 -34.08
C THR A 653 -0.89 -0.36 -33.62
N GLY A 654 -1.66 -0.38 -32.53
CA GLY A 654 -2.16 -1.59 -31.89
C GLY A 654 -1.19 -2.22 -30.88
N THR A 655 0.01 -1.67 -30.70
CA THR A 655 0.96 -2.11 -29.67
C THR A 655 0.55 -1.60 -28.29
N THR A 656 0.76 -2.38 -27.24
CA THR A 656 0.55 -1.93 -25.87
C THR A 656 1.89 -1.52 -25.25
N THR A 657 2.03 -0.26 -24.84
CA THR A 657 3.14 0.16 -23.99
C THR A 657 2.73 0.08 -22.54
N THR A 658 3.55 -0.61 -21.73
CA THR A 658 3.39 -0.72 -20.28
C THR A 658 4.56 -0.05 -19.60
N ALA A 659 4.29 0.62 -18.48
CA ALA A 659 5.28 1.31 -17.66
C ALA A 659 5.12 0.93 -16.19
N VAL A 660 6.25 0.91 -15.47
CA VAL A 660 6.34 0.88 -14.00
C VAL A 660 7.44 1.80 -13.51
N LEU A 661 7.34 2.24 -12.26
CA LEU A 661 8.44 2.87 -11.53
C LEU A 661 9.19 1.80 -10.74
N GLY A 662 10.43 1.49 -11.11
CA GLY A 662 11.23 0.47 -10.44
C GLY A 662 11.57 0.87 -8.99
N LEU A 663 12.00 -0.09 -8.16
CA LEU A 663 12.51 0.24 -6.82
C LEU A 663 13.81 1.06 -6.85
N ASP A 664 14.43 1.20 -8.03
CA ASP A 664 15.55 2.09 -8.35
C ASP A 664 15.12 3.55 -8.64
N ALA A 665 13.83 3.88 -8.50
CA ALA A 665 13.24 5.19 -8.81
C ALA A 665 13.32 5.59 -10.30
N GLU A 666 13.50 4.61 -11.20
CA GLU A 666 13.58 4.83 -12.63
C GLU A 666 12.29 4.38 -13.33
N LEU A 667 11.96 5.03 -14.45
CA LEU A 667 10.87 4.58 -15.32
C LEU A 667 11.36 3.38 -16.13
N HIS A 668 10.64 2.27 -16.05
CA HIS A 668 10.88 1.08 -16.87
C HIS A 668 9.68 0.80 -17.74
N THR A 669 9.93 0.45 -19.00
CA THR A 669 8.87 0.22 -19.99
C THR A 669 9.09 -1.05 -20.79
N THR A 670 7.99 -1.54 -21.35
CA THR A 670 7.98 -2.57 -22.38
C THR A 670 6.89 -2.24 -23.39
N THR A 671 7.12 -2.59 -24.65
CA THR A 671 6.13 -2.44 -25.72
C THR A 671 5.85 -3.81 -26.30
N THR A 672 4.63 -4.30 -26.11
CA THR A 672 4.21 -5.63 -26.54
C THR A 672 3.38 -5.52 -27.82
N PRO A 673 3.70 -6.27 -28.88
CA PRO A 673 2.88 -6.34 -30.08
C PRO A 673 1.53 -7.03 -29.82
N THR A 674 0.62 -6.92 -30.78
CA THR A 674 -0.73 -7.55 -30.71
C THR A 674 -0.67 -9.07 -30.56
N THR A 675 0.38 -9.71 -31.08
CA THR A 675 0.65 -11.14 -30.90
C THR A 675 1.54 -11.34 -29.66
N PRO A 676 1.14 -12.18 -28.69
CA PRO A 676 1.89 -12.32 -27.44
C PRO A 676 3.33 -12.80 -27.66
N THR A 677 4.28 -12.01 -27.20
CA THR A 677 5.69 -12.39 -27.03
C THR A 677 6.07 -12.14 -25.57
N THR A 678 7.13 -12.79 -25.10
CA THR A 678 7.70 -12.49 -23.77
C THR A 678 8.15 -11.03 -23.76
N PRO A 679 7.55 -10.16 -22.92
CA PRO A 679 7.93 -8.75 -22.90
C PRO A 679 9.33 -8.60 -22.33
N THR A 680 10.14 -7.80 -23.02
CA THR A 680 11.45 -7.38 -22.51
C THR A 680 11.30 -6.00 -21.88
N TRP A 681 11.71 -5.90 -20.61
CA TRP A 681 11.66 -4.66 -19.86
C TRP A 681 12.97 -3.92 -19.97
N HIS A 682 12.89 -2.60 -20.12
CA HIS A 682 14.06 -1.73 -20.24
C HIS A 682 13.84 -0.47 -19.41
N ARG A 683 14.93 0.07 -18.84
CA ARG A 683 14.96 1.45 -18.37
C ARG A 683 14.58 2.35 -19.55
N ALA A 684 13.63 3.25 -19.33
CA ALA A 684 13.08 4.10 -20.38
C ALA A 684 14.14 5.04 -20.96
N VAL A 685 14.93 5.65 -20.09
CA VAL A 685 16.03 6.56 -20.44
C VAL A 685 17.35 5.83 -20.13
N ARG A 686 18.20 5.64 -21.14
CA ARG A 686 19.44 4.86 -20.98
C ARG A 686 20.52 5.64 -20.25
#